data_AF-A0A0B0PQ68-F1
#
_entry.id   AF-A0A0B0PQ68-F1
#
_cell.length_a   1.000
_cell.length_b   1.000
_cell.length_c   1.000
_cell.angle_alpha   90.00
_cell.angle_beta   90.00
_cell.angle_gamma   90.00
#
_symmetry.space_group_name_H-M   'P 1'
#
loop_
_entity.id
_entity.type
_entity.pdbx_description
1 polymer ?
#
loop_
_entity_poly.entity_id
_entity_poly.type
_entity_poly.pdbx_seq_one_letter_code
_entity_poly.pdbx_strand_id
1 'polypeptide(L)'
;MVDLCTKDFESLIFSSEMKQMIVHLTDSGKKLTNAYAVLDGLKKEMTFTKLDACLKEQLLVERESELSFLQEKVEEAQVEQRMLKKENCLLLQDLEEQKADSGKKLANAYSVADGLKKEMIFAKLDAYLKGQLLVEQESELSFLQEKVEEAQIELRKMKKENCLLLQNLDEKEADTGKKLTNAYAVIDGLKKEIIFAKVDAFLKEQLLEEQERISKFLEEFEFLENRTEELESENMNLHAELSRKDEVLRGLLFDLSLLQESASNTKDQKDEMEEMVSTLEALEDELAVKSSELNEAVSHSHMLKVQLQEKLETITSLQLDIKGERESLKLLYSENQELKSHIENALAVKSSLEDELTERKKITESLEVEISEMNNTLSEMKDTIEFLSSNLNEVSGERDELHMEVLSLEEKLRKAQAEAKQSEANAMEAQQMAESKKTYAEEKEAEVKLLERSVEELECTINVLENKVDIIKGEAERQRLQREELESELDAIKVQMQNVKNADADMKRCLDEKTKDLQQALDQIQILETDISDKDREIAQCITHISELNVHAEAQAKEYKQKFKALEAMAEQVKPEGYASNAQSHSSNKLEKNVAKPRGSGSPFKCIGLGLAQQMKLEKDEDLTAARLRIEELESLAANRQKEIFSLNARLAAAESMTHDVIRDLLGVKLDMTNYVSLLDNQQVQKITEKARLDNLESQVKDHEVVKLKQQLNEFVEERQGWLEEIDRKQAELTAVHVALENVRQRDQLLKIENEMLKMENVNYKKKVLELEGEVKKLSGQQNLQQRIHHHAKIKEENNMLKIQNEELGVKLRRTEVVLSRVREELGHYRASIGKSPCVNFDEEQRLNNKLRESDEDRVQLAHKLLALCTSVLKAAGITMPISDICPAAAEEALEQLQNKVISLERELQSLTLKTPKARFRVFSINIKVLMIASV
;
A
#
# COMPACT_ATOMS: atom_id res chain seq x y z
N MET A 1 -50.39 46.17 -82.82
CA MET A 1 -48.97 46.20 -82.39
C MET A 1 -48.83 46.75 -80.98
N VAL A 2 -49.28 47.98 -80.68
CA VAL A 2 -49.13 48.57 -79.33
C VAL A 2 -49.64 47.65 -78.20
N ASP A 3 -50.85 47.07 -78.33
CA ASP A 3 -51.47 46.20 -77.31
C ASP A 3 -50.76 44.85 -77.05
N LEU A 4 -49.80 44.45 -77.89
CA LEU A 4 -48.97 43.27 -77.64
C LEU A 4 -47.77 43.66 -76.78
N CYS A 5 -47.09 44.75 -77.14
CA CYS A 5 -45.95 45.26 -76.37
C CYS A 5 -46.34 45.64 -74.94
N THR A 6 -47.53 46.22 -74.71
CA THR A 6 -47.99 46.54 -73.34
C THR A 6 -48.13 45.29 -72.48
N LYS A 7 -48.74 44.21 -73.00
CA LYS A 7 -48.88 42.94 -72.28
C LYS A 7 -47.54 42.22 -72.05
N ASP A 8 -46.62 42.29 -73.00
CA ASP A 8 -45.27 41.76 -72.82
C ASP A 8 -44.50 42.55 -71.74
N PHE A 9 -44.65 43.89 -71.69
CA PHE A 9 -44.09 44.72 -70.61
C PHE A 9 -44.76 44.44 -69.25
N GLU A 10 -46.08 44.33 -69.18
CA GLU A 10 -46.81 43.96 -67.94
C GLU A 10 -46.36 42.59 -67.43
N SER A 11 -46.22 41.59 -68.32
CA SER A 11 -45.72 40.25 -67.99
C SER A 11 -44.26 40.27 -67.53
N LEU A 12 -43.41 41.10 -68.15
CA LEU A 12 -42.01 41.28 -67.74
C LEU A 12 -41.89 41.98 -66.38
N ILE A 13 -42.71 43.00 -66.12
CA ILE A 13 -42.80 43.69 -64.82
C ILE A 13 -43.27 42.70 -63.75
N PHE A 14 -44.37 41.98 -63.98
CA PHE A 14 -44.88 40.98 -63.05
C PHE A 14 -43.88 39.83 -62.80
N SER A 15 -43.13 39.40 -63.82
CA SER A 15 -42.03 38.44 -63.65
C SER A 15 -40.88 39.01 -62.83
N SER A 16 -40.57 40.30 -62.97
CA SER A 16 -39.55 40.99 -62.17
C SER A 16 -39.98 41.15 -60.71
N GLU A 17 -41.22 41.59 -60.47
CA GLU A 17 -41.84 41.70 -59.14
C GLU A 17 -41.93 40.33 -58.45
N MET A 18 -42.34 39.28 -59.16
CA MET A 18 -42.38 37.93 -58.62
C MET A 18 -40.97 37.40 -58.29
N LYS A 19 -39.96 37.71 -59.11
CA LYS A 19 -38.55 37.40 -58.79
C LYS A 19 -38.05 38.17 -57.57
N GLN A 20 -38.35 39.46 -57.46
CA GLN A 20 -38.03 40.26 -56.26
C GLN A 20 -38.75 39.71 -55.02
N MET A 21 -40.00 39.29 -55.14
CA MET A 21 -40.78 38.68 -54.06
C MET A 21 -40.18 37.34 -53.63
N ILE A 22 -39.77 36.48 -54.56
CA ILE A 22 -39.06 35.21 -54.26
C ILE A 22 -37.71 35.48 -53.56
N VAL A 23 -36.95 36.49 -54.01
CA VAL A 23 -35.71 36.91 -53.34
C VAL A 23 -36.01 37.40 -51.91
N HIS A 24 -37.00 38.27 -51.73
CA HIS A 24 -37.43 38.74 -50.41
C HIS A 24 -37.91 37.61 -49.49
N LEU A 25 -38.64 36.62 -50.03
CA LEU A 25 -39.11 35.45 -49.28
C LEU A 25 -37.93 34.56 -48.84
N THR A 26 -36.98 34.34 -49.73
CA THR A 26 -35.75 33.58 -49.46
C THR A 26 -34.89 34.27 -48.41
N ASP A 27 -34.75 35.59 -48.49
CA ASP A 27 -33.94 36.38 -47.56
C ASP A 27 -34.62 36.53 -46.18
N SER A 28 -35.96 36.58 -46.15
CA SER A 28 -36.76 36.48 -44.93
C SER A 28 -36.65 35.10 -44.29
N GLY A 29 -36.64 34.03 -45.09
CA GLY A 29 -36.37 32.66 -44.63
C GLY A 29 -34.99 32.52 -43.98
N LYS A 30 -33.93 33.05 -44.62
CA LYS A 30 -32.58 33.09 -44.01
C LYS A 30 -32.56 33.85 -42.68
N LYS A 31 -33.23 35.01 -42.61
CA LYS A 31 -33.33 35.81 -41.38
C LYS A 31 -34.05 35.04 -40.27
N LEU A 32 -35.11 34.30 -40.61
CA LEU A 32 -35.84 33.45 -39.67
C LEU A 32 -34.97 32.27 -39.18
N THR A 33 -34.25 31.58 -40.06
CA THR A 33 -33.30 30.51 -39.68
C THR A 33 -32.19 31.03 -38.77
N ASN A 34 -31.61 32.19 -39.08
CA ASN A 34 -30.60 32.83 -38.24
C ASN A 34 -31.17 33.24 -36.87
N ALA A 35 -32.40 33.75 -36.81
CA ALA A 35 -33.08 34.07 -35.55
C ALA A 35 -33.30 32.81 -34.70
N TYR A 36 -33.72 31.70 -35.28
CA TYR A 36 -33.82 30.41 -34.57
C TYR A 36 -32.48 29.89 -34.07
N ALA A 37 -31.40 30.02 -34.86
CA ALA A 37 -30.05 29.62 -34.45
C ALA A 37 -29.54 30.44 -33.25
N VAL A 38 -29.76 31.76 -33.27
CA VAL A 38 -29.43 32.65 -32.13
C VAL A 38 -30.28 32.30 -30.90
N LEU A 39 -31.58 32.02 -31.08
CA LEU A 39 -32.48 31.70 -29.98
C LEU A 39 -32.16 30.34 -29.34
N ASP A 40 -31.75 29.34 -30.13
CA ASP A 40 -31.24 28.05 -29.60
C ASP A 40 -29.88 28.19 -28.91
N GLY A 41 -29.00 29.08 -29.41
CA GLY A 41 -27.75 29.46 -28.72
C GLY A 41 -28.01 30.07 -27.34
N LEU A 42 -28.86 31.11 -27.29
CA LEU A 42 -29.27 31.75 -26.03
C LEU A 42 -29.99 30.78 -25.08
N LYS A 43 -30.80 29.86 -25.62
CA LYS A 43 -31.45 28.81 -24.82
C LYS A 43 -30.43 27.86 -24.18
N LYS A 44 -29.39 27.45 -24.92
CA LYS A 44 -28.28 26.61 -24.41
C LYS A 44 -27.50 27.35 -23.32
N GLU A 45 -27.11 28.59 -23.57
CA GLU A 45 -26.41 29.45 -22.61
C GLU A 45 -27.24 29.67 -21.32
N MET A 46 -28.54 29.90 -21.46
CA MET A 46 -29.48 30.01 -20.34
C MET A 46 -29.69 28.67 -19.58
N THR A 47 -29.52 27.51 -20.23
CA THR A 47 -29.49 26.23 -19.50
C THR A 47 -28.16 25.97 -18.80
N PHE A 48 -27.03 26.33 -19.40
CA PHE A 48 -25.71 26.17 -18.75
C PHE A 48 -25.55 27.08 -17.53
N THR A 49 -25.96 28.35 -17.62
CA THR A 49 -25.92 29.28 -16.48
C THR A 49 -26.84 28.85 -15.33
N LYS A 50 -27.99 28.23 -15.63
CA LYS A 50 -28.86 27.63 -14.61
C LYS A 50 -28.24 26.37 -13.97
N LEU A 51 -27.63 25.51 -14.76
CA LEU A 51 -26.97 24.30 -14.25
C LEU A 51 -25.77 24.66 -13.36
N ASP A 52 -24.94 25.62 -13.78
CA ASP A 52 -23.84 26.18 -13.00
C ASP A 52 -24.31 26.82 -11.68
N ALA A 53 -25.44 27.55 -11.70
CA ALA A 53 -26.05 28.09 -10.49
C ALA A 53 -26.51 26.98 -9.52
N CYS A 54 -27.27 25.98 -10.00
CA CYS A 54 -27.72 24.87 -9.17
C CYS A 54 -26.57 24.03 -8.59
N LEU A 55 -25.51 23.80 -9.37
CA LEU A 55 -24.32 23.07 -8.90
C LEU A 55 -23.54 23.86 -7.83
N LYS A 56 -23.48 25.19 -7.94
CA LYS A 56 -22.88 26.06 -6.91
C LYS A 56 -23.72 26.11 -5.64
N GLU A 57 -25.05 26.14 -5.76
CA GLU A 57 -25.97 26.11 -4.64
C GLU A 57 -25.91 24.75 -3.91
N GLN A 58 -25.85 23.63 -4.63
CA GLN A 58 -25.64 22.31 -4.04
C GLN A 58 -24.27 22.20 -3.34
N LEU A 59 -23.18 22.66 -3.97
CA LEU A 59 -21.85 22.69 -3.35
C LEU A 59 -21.81 23.56 -2.08
N LEU A 60 -22.57 24.66 -2.04
CA LEU A 60 -22.70 25.48 -0.84
C LEU A 60 -23.40 24.71 0.28
N VAL A 61 -24.53 24.05 0.01
CA VAL A 61 -25.25 23.23 1.01
C VAL A 61 -24.39 22.08 1.52
N GLU A 62 -23.65 21.40 0.63
CA GLU A 62 -22.71 20.33 1.02
C GLU A 62 -21.61 20.89 1.95
N ARG A 63 -21.00 22.03 1.62
CA ARG A 63 -19.99 22.68 2.47
C ARG A 63 -20.54 23.25 3.77
N GLU A 64 -21.77 23.78 3.80
CA GLU A 64 -22.44 24.22 5.03
C GLU A 64 -22.71 23.03 5.97
N SER A 65 -23.06 21.86 5.43
CA SER A 65 -23.24 20.64 6.22
C SER A 65 -21.92 20.10 6.78
N GLU A 66 -20.85 20.11 5.98
CA GLU A 66 -19.50 19.71 6.39
C GLU A 66 -18.93 20.66 7.47
N LEU A 67 -19.09 21.98 7.28
CA LEU A 67 -18.71 22.98 8.28
C LEU A 67 -19.52 22.84 9.56
N SER A 68 -20.82 22.53 9.49
CA SER A 68 -21.66 22.31 10.68
C SER A 68 -21.23 21.07 11.47
N PHE A 69 -20.88 19.98 10.78
CA PHE A 69 -20.34 18.77 11.43
C PHE A 69 -18.97 19.02 12.07
N LEU A 70 -18.08 19.76 11.39
CA LEU A 70 -16.78 20.15 11.94
C LEU A 70 -16.91 21.12 13.12
N GLN A 71 -17.88 22.04 13.08
CA GLN A 71 -18.23 22.93 14.20
C GLN A 71 -18.68 22.11 15.43
N GLU A 72 -19.57 21.14 15.25
CA GLU A 72 -20.03 20.23 16.31
C GLU A 72 -18.86 19.45 16.93
N LYS A 73 -17.99 18.84 16.10
CA LYS A 73 -16.79 18.12 16.58
C LYS A 73 -15.79 19.03 17.32
N VAL A 74 -15.65 20.30 16.91
CA VAL A 74 -14.83 21.29 17.62
C VAL A 74 -15.46 21.67 18.97
N GLU A 75 -16.79 21.78 19.05
CA GLU A 75 -17.48 22.09 20.31
C GLU A 75 -17.44 20.92 21.30
N GLU A 76 -17.60 19.67 20.84
CA GLU A 76 -17.33 18.46 21.64
C GLU A 76 -15.90 18.45 22.21
N ALA A 77 -14.89 18.61 21.35
CA ALA A 77 -13.49 18.61 21.75
C ALA A 77 -13.15 19.74 22.74
N GLN A 78 -13.80 20.90 22.62
CA GLN A 78 -13.67 21.96 23.62
C GLN A 78 -14.38 21.63 24.95
N VAL A 79 -15.51 20.93 24.93
CA VAL A 79 -16.18 20.45 26.17
C VAL A 79 -15.28 19.44 26.88
N GLU A 80 -14.72 18.48 26.15
CA GLU A 80 -13.79 17.48 26.68
C GLU A 80 -12.51 18.15 27.23
N GLN A 81 -11.90 19.08 26.49
CA GLN A 81 -10.76 19.88 26.98
C GLN A 81 -11.11 20.68 28.25
N ARG A 82 -12.33 21.24 28.35
CA ARG A 82 -12.80 21.95 29.56
C ARG A 82 -12.98 21.00 30.75
N MET A 83 -13.45 19.77 30.52
CA MET A 83 -13.57 18.72 31.55
C MET A 83 -12.19 18.27 32.05
N LEU A 84 -11.30 17.86 31.14
CA LEU A 84 -9.92 17.47 31.46
C LEU A 84 -9.15 18.60 32.17
N LYS A 85 -9.37 19.87 31.78
CA LYS A 85 -8.76 21.02 32.46
C LYS A 85 -9.30 21.20 33.88
N LYS A 86 -10.60 20.97 34.12
CA LYS A 86 -11.21 21.02 35.45
C LYS A 86 -10.69 19.88 36.35
N GLU A 87 -10.56 18.68 35.80
CA GLU A 87 -9.99 17.51 36.47
C GLU A 87 -8.51 17.74 36.86
N ASN A 88 -7.69 18.25 35.93
CA ASN A 88 -6.31 18.64 36.24
C ASN A 88 -6.21 19.74 37.32
N CYS A 89 -7.17 20.67 37.38
CA CYS A 89 -7.22 21.66 38.47
C CYS A 89 -7.56 21.03 39.83
N LEU A 90 -8.43 20.01 39.87
CA LEU A 90 -8.74 19.28 41.10
C LEU A 90 -7.52 18.45 41.56
N LEU A 91 -6.91 17.69 40.65
CA LEU A 91 -5.69 16.91 40.95
C LEU A 91 -4.52 17.80 41.41
N LEU A 92 -4.37 19.01 40.86
CA LEU A 92 -3.40 20.00 41.35
C LEU A 92 -3.72 20.47 42.77
N GLN A 93 -4.99 20.72 43.09
CA GLN A 93 -5.43 21.12 44.43
C GLN A 93 -5.19 19.98 45.44
N ASP A 94 -5.55 18.74 45.10
CA ASP A 94 -5.32 17.56 45.93
C ASP A 94 -3.82 17.33 46.20
N LEU A 95 -2.97 17.53 45.18
CA LEU A 95 -1.51 17.45 45.32
C LEU A 95 -0.94 18.59 46.17
N GLU A 96 -1.48 19.80 46.09
CA GLU A 96 -1.08 20.91 46.96
C GLU A 96 -1.53 20.68 48.42
N GLU A 97 -2.71 20.11 48.64
CA GLU A 97 -3.21 19.76 49.98
C GLU A 97 -2.42 18.59 50.60
N GLN A 98 -2.16 17.52 49.85
CA GLN A 98 -1.26 16.43 50.28
C GLN A 98 0.15 16.93 50.59
N LYS A 99 0.66 17.90 49.82
CA LYS A 99 1.97 18.55 50.05
C LYS A 99 1.95 19.44 51.30
N ALA A 100 0.86 20.15 51.57
CA ALA A 100 0.68 20.93 52.78
C ALA A 100 0.57 20.05 54.03
N ASP A 101 -0.19 18.95 53.96
CA ASP A 101 -0.27 17.95 55.03
C ASP A 101 1.06 17.22 55.25
N SER A 102 1.76 16.81 54.19
CA SER A 102 3.12 16.27 54.29
C SER A 102 4.09 17.27 54.92
N GLY A 103 3.95 18.56 54.63
CA GLY A 103 4.71 19.64 55.28
C GLY A 103 4.40 19.76 56.77
N LYS A 104 3.12 19.68 57.18
CA LYS A 104 2.71 19.65 58.60
C LYS A 104 3.25 18.41 59.32
N LYS A 105 3.14 17.23 58.71
CA LYS A 105 3.66 15.95 59.23
C LYS A 105 5.18 16.02 59.40
N LEU A 106 5.92 16.59 58.45
CA LEU A 106 7.37 16.79 58.55
C LEU A 106 7.73 17.80 59.66
N ALA A 107 7.01 18.92 59.77
CA ALA A 107 7.22 19.91 60.84
C ALA A 107 6.96 19.32 62.24
N ASN A 108 5.89 18.54 62.38
CA ASN A 108 5.58 17.81 63.63
C ASN A 108 6.64 16.73 63.92
N ALA A 109 7.14 16.02 62.91
CA ALA A 109 8.24 15.06 63.10
C ALA A 109 9.52 15.76 63.59
N TYR A 110 9.83 16.96 63.07
CA TYR A 110 10.97 17.75 63.57
C TYR A 110 10.74 18.28 65.00
N SER A 111 9.54 18.71 65.38
CA SER A 111 9.26 19.16 66.75
C SER A 111 9.27 18.00 67.77
N VAL A 112 8.76 16.83 67.39
CA VAL A 112 8.85 15.59 68.19
C VAL A 112 10.30 15.13 68.31
N ALA A 113 11.09 15.18 67.23
CA ALA A 113 12.52 14.83 67.28
C ALA A 113 13.33 15.79 68.17
N ASP A 114 13.02 17.09 68.18
CA ASP A 114 13.65 18.07 69.07
C ASP A 114 13.17 17.91 70.54
N GLY A 115 11.90 17.55 70.74
CA GLY A 115 11.35 17.16 72.04
C GLY A 115 12.08 15.94 72.63
N LEU A 116 12.12 14.82 71.91
CA LEU A 116 12.85 13.61 72.29
C LEU A 116 14.35 13.87 72.51
N LYS A 117 14.95 14.81 71.77
CA LYS A 117 16.34 15.22 71.95
C LYS A 117 16.56 16.02 73.24
N LYS A 118 15.60 16.89 73.61
CA LYS A 118 15.58 17.58 74.92
C LYS A 118 15.35 16.60 76.07
N GLU A 119 14.42 15.66 75.92
CA GLU A 119 14.19 14.58 76.90
C GLU A 119 15.43 13.69 77.08
N MET A 120 16.11 13.30 75.99
CA MET A 120 17.36 12.54 76.08
C MET A 120 18.50 13.34 76.74
N ILE A 121 18.53 14.66 76.59
CA ILE A 121 19.47 15.53 77.33
C ILE A 121 19.09 15.59 78.82
N PHE A 122 17.81 15.75 79.16
CA PHE A 122 17.32 15.72 80.53
C PHE A 122 17.57 14.37 81.22
N ALA A 123 17.30 13.25 80.55
CA ALA A 123 17.54 11.91 81.07
C ALA A 123 19.04 11.64 81.28
N LYS A 124 19.92 12.17 80.41
CA LYS A 124 21.37 12.13 80.65
C LYS A 124 21.81 12.99 81.83
N LEU A 125 21.18 14.15 82.03
CA LEU A 125 21.48 15.03 83.16
C LEU A 125 20.99 14.44 84.48
N ASP A 126 19.78 13.86 84.51
CA ASP A 126 19.22 13.14 85.66
C ASP A 126 20.05 11.88 85.99
N ALA A 127 20.49 11.10 84.99
CA ALA A 127 21.39 9.98 85.21
C ALA A 127 22.76 10.42 85.74
N TYR A 128 23.30 11.56 85.29
CA TYR A 128 24.54 12.13 85.81
C TYR A 128 24.40 12.59 87.27
N LEU A 129 23.31 13.32 87.58
CA LEU A 129 23.00 13.80 88.93
C LEU A 129 22.72 12.64 89.90
N LYS A 130 21.95 11.62 89.50
CA LYS A 130 21.79 10.37 90.27
C LYS A 130 23.11 9.64 90.46
N GLY A 131 24.00 9.67 89.47
CA GLY A 131 25.36 9.12 89.60
C GLY A 131 26.20 9.85 90.66
N GLN A 132 26.13 11.18 90.73
CA GLN A 132 26.79 11.95 91.78
C GLN A 132 26.16 11.69 93.16
N LEU A 133 24.83 11.67 93.24
CA LEU A 133 24.09 11.47 94.49
C LEU A 133 24.29 10.05 95.07
N LEU A 134 24.49 9.04 94.21
CA LEU A 134 24.89 7.70 94.63
C LEU A 134 26.30 7.66 95.23
N VAL A 135 27.26 8.41 94.68
CA VAL A 135 28.63 8.51 95.24
C VAL A 135 28.61 9.24 96.59
N GLU A 136 27.79 10.27 96.74
CA GLU A 136 27.56 10.91 98.05
C GLU A 136 26.94 9.92 99.04
N GLN A 137 25.89 9.18 98.65
CA GLN A 137 25.24 8.17 99.50
C GLN A 137 26.16 6.98 99.85
N GLU A 138 27.03 6.52 98.94
CA GLU A 138 28.06 5.52 99.26
C GLU A 138 29.08 6.07 100.28
N SER A 139 29.43 7.35 100.21
CA SER A 139 30.32 7.99 101.19
C SER A 139 29.66 8.16 102.57
N GLU A 140 28.38 8.54 102.63
CA GLU A 140 27.61 8.61 103.87
C GLU A 140 27.39 7.23 104.48
N LEU A 141 27.10 6.21 103.66
CA LEU A 141 26.99 4.82 104.12
C LEU A 141 28.32 4.31 104.67
N SER A 142 29.46 4.61 104.03
CA SER A 142 30.78 4.25 104.56
C SER A 142 31.05 4.89 105.93
N PHE A 143 30.70 6.17 106.10
CA PHE A 143 30.86 6.90 107.36
C PHE A 143 29.92 6.40 108.46
N LEU A 144 28.67 6.06 108.11
CA LEU A 144 27.71 5.44 109.03
C LEU A 144 28.15 4.03 109.42
N GLN A 145 28.74 3.27 108.50
CA GLN A 145 29.25 1.92 108.76
C GLN A 145 30.47 1.95 109.70
N GLU A 146 31.40 2.88 109.52
CA GLU A 146 32.52 3.13 110.45
C GLU A 146 32.00 3.45 111.87
N LYS A 147 31.00 4.34 111.99
CA LYS A 147 30.37 4.66 113.29
C LYS A 147 29.58 3.50 113.90
N VAL A 148 28.99 2.62 113.09
CA VAL A 148 28.35 1.40 113.57
C VAL A 148 29.40 0.41 114.10
N GLU A 149 30.60 0.35 113.53
CA GLU A 149 31.70 -0.45 114.08
C GLU A 149 32.24 0.14 115.39
N GLU A 150 32.41 1.46 115.51
CA GLU A 150 32.74 2.12 116.80
C GLU A 150 31.69 1.78 117.88
N ALA A 151 30.40 1.99 117.57
CA ALA A 151 29.31 1.70 118.50
C ALA A 151 29.25 0.20 118.89
N GLN A 152 29.58 -0.71 117.98
CA GLN A 152 29.69 -2.15 118.30
C GLN A 152 30.90 -2.47 119.18
N ILE A 153 32.03 -1.78 119.02
CA ILE A 153 33.21 -1.92 119.90
C ILE A 153 32.86 -1.43 121.30
N GLU A 154 32.17 -0.29 121.43
CA GLU A 154 31.75 0.27 122.71
C GLU A 154 30.67 -0.60 123.38
N LEU A 155 29.70 -1.14 122.63
CA LEU A 155 28.71 -2.10 123.15
C LEU A 155 29.35 -3.41 123.62
N ARG A 156 30.41 -3.90 122.96
CA ARG A 156 31.19 -5.07 123.43
C ARG A 156 31.96 -4.77 124.71
N LYS A 157 32.39 -3.53 124.92
CA LYS A 157 33.04 -3.05 126.16
C LYS A 157 32.02 -2.99 127.31
N MET A 158 30.89 -2.32 127.10
CA MET A 158 29.75 -2.27 128.03
C MET A 158 29.21 -3.66 128.42
N LYS A 159 29.20 -4.63 127.48
CA LYS A 159 28.84 -6.02 127.81
C LYS A 159 29.85 -6.71 128.72
N LYS A 160 31.17 -6.48 128.54
CA LYS A 160 32.18 -7.02 129.47
C LYS A 160 32.07 -6.42 130.87
N GLU A 161 31.79 -5.13 130.98
CA GLU A 161 31.61 -4.45 132.27
C GLU A 161 30.32 -4.92 132.96
N ASN A 162 29.21 -5.10 132.25
CA ASN A 162 27.99 -5.69 132.81
C ASN A 162 28.16 -7.16 133.25
N CYS A 163 28.90 -7.98 132.49
CA CYS A 163 29.22 -9.35 132.92
C CYS A 163 30.06 -9.40 134.21
N LEU A 164 30.89 -8.40 134.47
CA LEU A 164 31.62 -8.26 135.74
C LEU A 164 30.74 -7.72 136.88
N LEU A 165 29.73 -6.89 136.58
CA LEU A 165 28.80 -6.37 137.59
C LEU A 165 27.78 -7.41 138.07
N LEU A 166 27.21 -8.24 137.18
CA LEU A 166 26.33 -9.34 137.62
C LEU A 166 27.04 -10.32 138.56
N GLN A 167 28.33 -10.61 138.32
CA GLN A 167 29.12 -11.49 139.18
C GLN A 167 29.39 -10.92 140.59
N ASN A 168 29.04 -9.65 140.86
CA ASN A 168 29.19 -9.00 142.18
C ASN A 168 27.86 -8.75 142.92
N LEU A 169 26.71 -9.13 142.35
CA LEU A 169 25.39 -8.89 142.95
C LEU A 169 24.83 -10.11 143.70
N ASP A 170 25.08 -11.33 143.20
CA ASP A 170 24.58 -12.58 143.81
C ASP A 170 25.14 -12.83 145.23
N GLU A 171 26.24 -12.17 145.64
CA GLU A 171 26.81 -12.29 146.99
C GLU A 171 26.23 -11.29 148.01
N LYS A 172 25.21 -10.49 147.68
CA LYS A 172 24.69 -9.43 148.58
C LYS A 172 23.20 -9.37 148.91
N GLU A 173 22.36 -10.24 148.38
CA GLU A 173 20.94 -10.36 148.82
C GLU A 173 20.73 -11.31 150.03
N ALA A 174 21.76 -11.49 150.86
CA ALA A 174 21.77 -12.44 151.98
C ALA A 174 21.83 -11.82 153.40
N ASP A 175 21.83 -10.49 153.57
CA ASP A 175 21.62 -9.84 154.88
C ASP A 175 21.01 -8.43 154.76
N THR A 176 19.72 -8.29 155.14
CA THR A 176 19.11 -7.05 155.69
C THR A 176 17.63 -7.20 156.12
N GLY A 177 17.04 -8.39 156.10
CA GLY A 177 15.62 -8.65 156.46
C GLY A 177 15.23 -8.48 157.94
N LYS A 178 15.92 -7.63 158.71
CA LYS A 178 15.63 -7.32 160.13
C LYS A 178 15.86 -5.84 160.44
N LYS A 179 14.88 -5.24 161.15
CA LYS A 179 14.79 -3.88 161.73
C LYS A 179 13.94 -2.85 160.94
N LEU A 180 12.61 -2.89 161.11
CA LEU A 180 11.83 -1.64 161.25
C LEU A 180 10.48 -1.87 161.97
N THR A 181 10.55 -2.19 163.26
CA THR A 181 9.41 -2.19 164.20
C THR A 181 9.55 -1.07 165.22
N ASN A 182 8.40 -0.61 165.75
CA ASN A 182 8.18 0.48 166.74
C ASN A 182 7.99 1.87 166.08
N ALA A 183 6.98 2.66 166.47
CA ALA A 183 6.63 2.96 167.85
C ALA A 183 5.13 3.28 168.13
N TYR A 184 4.84 3.50 169.42
CA TYR A 184 3.62 4.08 170.01
C TYR A 184 2.32 3.26 170.05
N ALA A 185 2.28 2.33 171.00
CA ALA A 185 1.09 2.09 171.82
C ALA A 185 1.33 2.66 173.23
N VAL A 186 0.68 3.78 173.60
CA VAL A 186 0.59 4.29 174.98
C VAL A 186 -0.74 5.01 175.19
N ILE A 187 -1.64 4.40 175.97
CA ILE A 187 -2.50 4.99 177.01
C ILE A 187 -3.47 3.88 177.47
N ASP A 188 -3.40 3.52 178.75
CA ASP A 188 -4.30 2.59 179.43
C ASP A 188 -4.40 2.99 180.92
N GLY A 189 -5.56 2.74 181.53
CA GLY A 189 -5.75 2.61 182.98
C GLY A 189 -5.69 3.86 183.88
N LEU A 190 -6.83 4.19 184.51
CA LEU A 190 -6.91 4.55 185.94
C LEU A 190 -8.31 4.19 186.51
N LYS A 191 -8.47 4.11 187.84
CA LYS A 191 -9.61 3.43 188.50
C LYS A 191 -10.10 4.06 189.84
N LYS A 192 -11.42 3.91 190.08
CA LYS A 192 -12.13 3.55 191.36
C LYS A 192 -12.22 4.50 192.60
N GLU A 193 -13.49 4.61 193.08
CA GLU A 193 -14.03 4.44 194.47
C GLU A 193 -13.79 5.42 195.64
N ILE A 194 -14.83 5.60 196.49
CA ILE A 194 -14.81 5.88 197.96
C ILE A 194 -16.22 5.65 198.59
N ILE A 195 -16.34 5.58 199.94
CA ILE A 195 -17.36 4.76 200.68
C ILE A 195 -17.94 5.43 201.97
N PHE A 196 -19.29 5.36 202.15
CA PHE A 196 -20.16 5.10 203.36
C PHE A 196 -19.88 5.68 204.79
N ALA A 197 -20.92 6.29 205.44
CA ALA A 197 -21.16 6.33 206.92
C ALA A 197 -22.54 6.99 207.29
N LYS A 198 -23.01 7.04 208.56
CA LYS A 198 -23.65 5.96 209.38
C LYS A 198 -24.38 6.48 210.66
N VAL A 199 -25.71 6.29 210.74
CA VAL A 199 -26.60 5.92 211.90
C VAL A 199 -26.45 6.59 213.31
N ASP A 200 -27.59 7.13 213.81
CA ASP A 200 -28.06 7.32 215.23
C ASP A 200 -27.17 7.94 216.34
N ALA A 201 -27.69 8.57 217.41
CA ALA A 201 -28.99 9.18 217.73
C ALA A 201 -28.86 9.91 219.11
N PHE A 202 -29.98 10.33 219.70
CA PHE A 202 -30.18 10.63 221.13
C PHE A 202 -29.58 11.93 221.68
N LEU A 203 -30.45 12.91 221.94
CA LEU A 203 -30.74 13.32 223.33
C LEU A 203 -32.10 14.01 223.44
N LYS A 204 -32.63 14.10 224.68
CA LYS A 204 -34.02 14.47 224.97
C LYS A 204 -34.12 15.08 226.37
N GLU A 205 -34.07 16.41 226.48
CA GLU A 205 -34.42 17.13 227.71
C GLU A 205 -34.71 18.62 227.42
N GLN A 206 -35.13 19.39 228.44
CA GLN A 206 -35.42 20.85 228.38
C GLN A 206 -36.63 21.25 227.49
N LEU A 207 -37.82 20.80 227.88
CA LEU A 207 -39.09 21.23 227.28
C LEU A 207 -39.72 22.33 228.17
N LEU A 208 -39.72 23.60 227.72
CA LEU A 208 -40.85 24.57 227.88
C LEU A 208 -40.62 26.02 227.40
N GLU A 209 -39.40 26.52 227.17
CA GLU A 209 -39.18 27.96 226.81
C GLU A 209 -38.73 28.27 225.36
N GLU A 210 -38.06 27.36 224.64
CA GLU A 210 -37.47 27.69 223.31
C GLU A 210 -38.47 27.77 222.13
N GLN A 211 -39.78 27.57 222.35
CA GLN A 211 -40.76 27.48 221.26
C GLN A 211 -40.92 28.80 220.46
N GLU A 212 -40.56 29.95 221.03
CA GLU A 212 -40.70 31.26 220.37
C GLU A 212 -39.53 31.59 219.41
N ARG A 213 -38.36 30.94 219.54
CA ARG A 213 -37.23 31.16 218.61
C ARG A 213 -37.35 30.40 217.29
N ILE A 214 -37.86 29.17 217.35
CA ILE A 214 -37.92 28.24 216.20
C ILE A 214 -38.68 28.86 215.02
N SER A 215 -39.71 29.67 215.29
CA SER A 215 -40.57 30.26 214.26
C SER A 215 -39.86 31.26 213.33
N LYS A 216 -38.71 31.85 213.71
CA LYS A 216 -37.95 32.76 212.83
C LYS A 216 -36.95 32.05 211.94
N PHE A 217 -36.39 30.94 212.41
CA PHE A 217 -35.41 30.17 211.64
C PHE A 217 -36.05 29.45 210.45
N LEU A 218 -37.35 29.16 210.54
CA LEU A 218 -38.16 28.63 209.43
C LEU A 218 -38.28 29.61 208.27
N GLU A 219 -38.57 30.90 208.52
CA GLU A 219 -38.70 31.92 207.46
C GLU A 219 -37.40 32.14 206.68
N GLU A 220 -36.24 32.11 207.35
CA GLU A 220 -34.93 32.20 206.69
C GLU A 220 -34.58 30.95 205.86
N PHE A 221 -35.04 29.77 206.30
CA PHE A 221 -34.84 28.52 205.57
C PHE A 221 -35.71 28.44 204.31
N GLU A 222 -36.99 28.82 204.42
CA GLU A 222 -37.95 28.87 203.30
C GLU A 222 -37.47 29.81 202.19
N PHE A 223 -36.85 30.96 202.53
CA PHE A 223 -36.25 31.86 201.53
C PHE A 223 -35.06 31.23 200.79
N LEU A 224 -34.20 30.49 201.49
CA LEU A 224 -33.05 29.80 200.88
C LEU A 224 -33.47 28.61 200.02
N GLU A 225 -34.52 27.90 200.42
CA GLU A 225 -35.14 26.81 199.66
C GLU A 225 -35.69 27.32 198.32
N ASN A 226 -36.55 28.36 198.35
CA ASN A 226 -37.05 29.03 197.15
C ASN A 226 -35.92 29.50 196.20
N ARG A 227 -34.87 30.11 196.74
CA ARG A 227 -33.73 30.59 195.92
C ARG A 227 -32.88 29.45 195.33
N THR A 228 -32.93 28.26 195.92
CA THR A 228 -32.30 27.05 195.39
C THR A 228 -33.13 26.47 194.26
N GLU A 229 -34.46 26.38 194.42
CA GLU A 229 -35.38 25.96 193.34
C GLU A 229 -35.29 26.88 192.11
N GLU A 230 -35.18 28.21 192.29
CA GLU A 230 -34.94 29.14 191.19
C GLU A 230 -33.68 28.77 190.38
N LEU A 231 -32.56 28.51 191.07
CA LEU A 231 -31.29 28.16 190.43
C LEU A 231 -31.31 26.79 189.74
N GLU A 232 -31.99 25.79 190.33
CA GLU A 232 -32.21 24.51 189.67
C GLU A 232 -33.06 24.66 188.41
N SER A 233 -34.10 25.52 188.44
CA SER A 233 -34.93 25.81 187.28
C SER A 233 -34.16 26.51 186.16
N GLU A 234 -33.27 27.47 186.48
CA GLU A 234 -32.41 28.15 185.51
C GLU A 234 -31.41 27.16 184.87
N ASN A 235 -30.81 26.27 185.67
CA ASN A 235 -29.88 25.26 185.20
C ASN A 235 -30.56 24.22 184.27
N MET A 236 -31.79 23.79 184.60
CA MET A 236 -32.59 22.91 183.73
C MET A 236 -32.93 23.61 182.39
N ASN A 237 -33.29 24.89 182.41
CA ASN A 237 -33.55 25.67 181.19
C ASN A 237 -32.28 25.79 180.32
N LEU A 238 -31.13 26.06 180.92
CA LEU A 238 -29.84 26.11 180.21
C LEU A 238 -29.46 24.76 179.60
N HIS A 239 -29.68 23.65 180.32
CA HIS A 239 -29.36 22.31 179.82
C HIS A 239 -30.29 21.88 178.66
N ALA A 240 -31.56 22.28 178.69
CA ALA A 240 -32.50 22.08 177.59
C ALA A 240 -32.14 22.91 176.35
N GLU A 241 -31.79 24.20 176.53
CA GLU A 241 -31.35 25.08 175.45
C GLU A 241 -30.01 24.63 174.82
N LEU A 242 -29.11 24.03 175.60
CA LEU A 242 -27.87 23.42 175.10
C LEU A 242 -28.18 22.15 174.27
N SER A 243 -29.05 21.28 174.75
CA SER A 243 -29.52 20.09 174.00
C SER A 243 -30.18 20.48 172.66
N ARG A 244 -31.00 21.55 172.67
CA ARG A 244 -31.62 22.11 171.46
C ARG A 244 -30.58 22.66 170.48
N LYS A 245 -29.49 23.26 170.96
CA LYS A 245 -28.37 23.69 170.11
C LYS A 245 -27.61 22.51 169.51
N ASP A 246 -27.43 21.41 170.25
CA ASP A 246 -26.81 20.20 169.72
C ASP A 246 -27.68 19.49 168.67
N GLU A 247 -29.01 19.56 168.77
CA GLU A 247 -29.92 19.12 167.69
C GLU A 247 -29.79 20.00 166.44
N VAL A 248 -29.78 21.33 166.59
CA VAL A 248 -29.57 22.26 165.45
C VAL A 248 -28.19 22.06 164.80
N LEU A 249 -27.13 21.85 165.58
CA LEU A 249 -25.79 21.57 165.06
C LEU A 249 -25.74 20.24 164.28
N ARG A 250 -26.43 19.20 164.76
CA ARG A 250 -26.55 17.92 164.03
C ARG A 250 -27.34 18.07 162.72
N GLY A 251 -28.39 18.89 162.70
CA GLY A 251 -29.10 19.26 161.48
C GLY A 251 -28.19 19.96 160.47
N LEU A 252 -27.48 21.01 160.89
CA LEU A 252 -26.57 21.76 160.04
C LEU A 252 -25.39 20.92 159.51
N LEU A 253 -24.88 19.95 160.30
CA LEU A 253 -23.86 19.00 159.83
C LEU A 253 -24.41 18.00 158.80
N PHE A 254 -25.68 17.60 158.91
CA PHE A 254 -26.35 16.76 157.91
C PHE A 254 -26.59 17.54 156.60
N ASP A 255 -27.11 18.76 156.69
CA ASP A 255 -27.32 19.63 155.53
C ASP A 255 -25.99 19.97 154.82
N LEU A 256 -24.92 20.22 155.59
CA LEU A 256 -23.57 20.42 155.05
C LEU A 256 -23.02 19.16 154.37
N SER A 257 -23.33 17.97 154.90
CA SER A 257 -22.94 16.68 154.29
C SER A 257 -23.66 16.46 152.96
N LEU A 258 -24.96 16.75 152.89
CA LEU A 258 -25.73 16.70 151.63
C LEU A 258 -25.24 17.74 150.61
N LEU A 259 -24.86 18.94 151.06
CA LEU A 259 -24.24 19.96 150.22
C LEU A 259 -22.87 19.52 149.70
N GLN A 260 -22.05 18.86 150.51
CA GLN A 260 -20.76 18.31 150.07
C GLN A 260 -20.94 17.12 149.10
N GLU A 261 -21.87 16.21 149.36
CA GLU A 261 -22.17 15.07 148.49
C GLU A 261 -22.71 15.53 147.14
N SER A 262 -23.66 16.47 147.12
CA SER A 262 -24.20 17.04 145.88
C SER A 262 -23.18 17.90 145.13
N ALA A 263 -22.28 18.61 145.82
CA ALA A 263 -21.17 19.34 145.21
C ALA A 263 -20.09 18.40 144.62
N SER A 264 -19.81 17.26 145.27
CA SER A 264 -18.96 16.22 144.66
C SER A 264 -19.62 15.66 143.42
N ASN A 265 -20.85 15.15 143.55
CA ASN A 265 -21.57 14.51 142.44
C ASN A 265 -21.78 15.44 141.24
N THR A 266 -21.99 16.75 141.46
CA THR A 266 -22.03 17.73 140.35
C THR A 266 -20.65 18.09 139.79
N LYS A 267 -19.57 17.97 140.56
CA LYS A 267 -18.20 18.06 140.03
C LYS A 267 -17.84 16.81 139.22
N ASP A 268 -18.14 15.63 139.75
CA ASP A 268 -17.85 14.34 139.11
C ASP A 268 -18.62 14.22 137.77
N GLN A 269 -19.91 14.59 137.75
CA GLN A 269 -20.71 14.72 136.52
C GLN A 269 -20.19 15.81 135.55
N LYS A 270 -19.62 16.91 136.07
CA LYS A 270 -19.03 17.95 135.21
C LYS A 270 -17.74 17.44 134.56
N ASP A 271 -16.91 16.72 135.31
CA ASP A 271 -15.64 16.20 134.80
C ASP A 271 -15.88 15.05 133.80
N GLU A 272 -16.85 14.16 134.05
CA GLU A 272 -17.37 13.20 133.05
C GLU A 272 -17.90 13.91 131.79
N MET A 273 -18.62 15.02 131.94
CA MET A 273 -19.12 15.81 130.81
C MET A 273 -18.01 16.53 130.04
N GLU A 274 -16.93 16.95 130.71
CA GLU A 274 -15.77 17.58 130.07
C GLU A 274 -14.92 16.53 129.31
N GLU A 275 -14.85 15.29 129.80
CA GLU A 275 -14.31 14.14 129.04
C GLU A 275 -15.19 13.75 127.84
N MET A 276 -16.52 13.74 128.01
CA MET A 276 -17.46 13.51 126.89
C MET A 276 -17.39 14.62 125.83
N VAL A 277 -17.25 15.89 126.20
CA VAL A 277 -17.01 16.99 125.24
C VAL A 277 -15.66 16.80 124.55
N SER A 278 -14.58 16.53 125.29
CA SER A 278 -13.24 16.32 124.71
C SER A 278 -13.20 15.15 123.71
N THR A 279 -13.97 14.08 123.97
CA THR A 279 -14.08 12.93 123.06
C THR A 279 -15.03 13.16 121.89
N LEU A 280 -16.06 14.00 122.05
CA LEU A 280 -16.89 14.47 120.94
C LEU A 280 -16.10 15.41 120.01
N GLU A 281 -15.37 16.39 120.54
CA GLU A 281 -14.49 17.28 119.76
C GLU A 281 -13.47 16.47 118.94
N ALA A 282 -12.83 15.46 119.54
CA ALA A 282 -11.90 14.57 118.85
C ALA A 282 -12.58 13.73 117.74
N LEU A 283 -13.82 13.29 117.94
CA LEU A 283 -14.61 12.57 116.94
C LEU A 283 -15.13 13.50 115.82
N GLU A 284 -15.39 14.77 116.11
CA GLU A 284 -15.75 15.78 115.12
C GLU A 284 -14.54 16.19 114.26
N ASP A 285 -13.35 16.34 114.85
CA ASP A 285 -12.11 16.52 114.10
C ASP A 285 -11.77 15.29 113.24
N GLU A 286 -11.93 14.06 113.75
CA GLU A 286 -11.77 12.85 112.92
C GLU A 286 -12.82 12.81 111.79
N LEU A 287 -14.09 13.15 112.06
CA LEU A 287 -15.15 13.21 111.05
C LEU A 287 -14.88 14.29 110.00
N ALA A 288 -14.32 15.44 110.38
CA ALA A 288 -13.91 16.50 109.48
C ALA A 288 -12.77 16.05 108.55
N VAL A 289 -11.73 15.41 109.11
CA VAL A 289 -10.64 14.80 108.32
C VAL A 289 -11.17 13.73 107.37
N LYS A 290 -12.00 12.81 107.85
CA LYS A 290 -12.64 11.75 107.03
C LYS A 290 -13.56 12.33 105.96
N SER A 291 -14.20 13.48 106.21
CA SER A 291 -14.97 14.20 105.19
C SER A 291 -14.08 14.90 104.16
N SER A 292 -12.89 15.38 104.52
CA SER A 292 -11.91 15.90 103.54
C SER A 292 -11.38 14.78 102.65
N GLU A 293 -10.92 13.67 103.25
CA GLU A 293 -10.49 12.46 102.55
C GLU A 293 -11.57 11.96 101.57
N LEU A 294 -12.84 11.98 101.97
CA LEU A 294 -13.97 11.61 101.12
C LEU A 294 -14.19 12.61 99.97
N ASN A 295 -14.12 13.92 100.22
CA ASN A 295 -14.27 14.95 99.20
C ASN A 295 -13.11 14.91 98.17
N GLU A 296 -11.89 14.66 98.63
CA GLU A 296 -10.72 14.44 97.78
C GLU A 296 -10.88 13.16 96.95
N ALA A 297 -11.30 12.05 97.55
CA ALA A 297 -11.58 10.79 96.85
C ALA A 297 -12.71 10.93 95.80
N VAL A 298 -13.76 11.69 96.10
CA VAL A 298 -14.85 12.02 95.15
C VAL A 298 -14.33 12.90 94.01
N SER A 299 -13.49 13.89 94.30
CA SER A 299 -12.86 14.76 93.30
C SER A 299 -11.93 13.97 92.37
N HIS A 300 -11.12 13.08 92.93
CA HIS A 300 -10.27 12.15 92.18
C HIS A 300 -11.09 11.16 91.34
N SER A 301 -12.18 10.62 91.89
CA SER A 301 -13.13 9.78 91.14
C SER A 301 -13.79 10.52 89.98
N HIS A 302 -14.14 11.80 90.15
CA HIS A 302 -14.66 12.63 89.07
C HIS A 302 -13.60 12.87 87.97
N MET A 303 -12.35 13.19 88.35
CA MET A 303 -11.24 13.33 87.40
C MET A 303 -11.01 12.05 86.60
N LEU A 304 -10.96 10.89 87.27
CA LEU A 304 -10.84 9.58 86.60
C LEU A 304 -12.02 9.31 85.66
N LYS A 305 -13.24 9.73 86.00
CA LYS A 305 -14.42 9.59 85.15
C LYS A 305 -14.34 10.46 83.89
N VAL A 306 -13.82 11.70 84.00
CA VAL A 306 -13.56 12.58 82.83
C VAL A 306 -12.47 11.98 81.94
N GLN A 307 -11.34 11.55 82.51
CA GLN A 307 -10.28 10.90 81.75
C GLN A 307 -10.77 9.61 81.07
N LEU A 308 -11.60 8.80 81.73
CA LEU A 308 -12.21 7.62 81.13
C LEU A 308 -13.14 7.98 79.95
N GLN A 309 -13.92 9.06 80.07
CA GLN A 309 -14.75 9.56 78.96
C GLN A 309 -13.90 9.99 77.76
N GLU A 310 -12.82 10.76 77.98
CA GLU A 310 -11.87 11.13 76.92
C GLU A 310 -11.23 9.89 76.26
N LYS A 311 -10.91 8.85 77.04
CA LYS A 311 -10.41 7.58 76.49
C LYS A 311 -11.48 6.82 75.71
N LEU A 312 -12.73 6.82 76.13
CA LEU A 312 -13.84 6.22 75.37
C LEU A 312 -14.07 6.97 74.05
N GLU A 313 -14.01 8.30 74.04
CA GLU A 313 -14.19 9.10 72.82
C GLU A 313 -13.04 8.91 71.83
N THR A 314 -11.79 8.91 72.30
CA THR A 314 -10.63 8.62 71.44
C THR A 314 -10.61 7.17 70.93
N ILE A 315 -11.00 6.18 71.75
CA ILE A 315 -11.24 4.80 71.29
C ILE A 315 -12.35 4.76 70.22
N THR A 316 -13.43 5.53 70.38
CA THR A 316 -14.54 5.57 69.42
C THR A 316 -14.09 6.15 68.08
N SER A 317 -13.28 7.22 68.07
CA SER A 317 -12.66 7.75 66.84
C SER A 317 -11.79 6.68 66.17
N LEU A 318 -10.85 6.10 66.91
CA LEU A 318 -9.93 5.09 66.36
C LEU A 318 -10.65 3.85 65.83
N GLN A 319 -11.80 3.45 66.40
CA GLN A 319 -12.64 2.38 65.85
C GLN A 319 -13.31 2.77 64.52
N LEU A 320 -13.72 4.03 64.36
CA LEU A 320 -14.25 4.57 63.10
C LEU A 320 -13.14 4.70 62.04
N ASP A 321 -11.97 5.18 62.43
CA ASP A 321 -10.79 5.28 61.56
C ASP A 321 -10.36 3.89 61.06
N ILE A 322 -10.25 2.90 61.97
CA ILE A 322 -9.97 1.48 61.63
C ILE A 322 -11.06 0.87 60.73
N LYS A 323 -12.32 1.31 60.83
CA LYS A 323 -13.39 0.88 59.93
C LYS A 323 -13.19 1.48 58.53
N GLY A 324 -12.88 2.77 58.43
CA GLY A 324 -12.57 3.44 57.17
C GLY A 324 -11.38 2.81 56.46
N GLU A 325 -10.26 2.59 57.17
CA GLU A 325 -9.07 1.91 56.64
C GLU A 325 -9.37 0.48 56.15
N ARG A 326 -10.24 -0.27 56.85
CA ARG A 326 -10.67 -1.61 56.41
C ARG A 326 -11.54 -1.57 55.14
N GLU A 327 -12.36 -0.53 54.99
CA GLU A 327 -13.19 -0.33 53.80
C GLU A 327 -12.33 0.09 52.60
N SER A 328 -11.36 0.99 52.80
CA SER A 328 -10.32 1.36 51.82
C SER A 328 -9.46 0.16 51.40
N LEU A 329 -8.98 -0.65 52.36
CA LEU A 329 -8.22 -1.87 52.08
C LEU A 329 -9.04 -2.89 51.27
N LYS A 330 -10.34 -3.00 51.56
CA LYS A 330 -11.24 -3.87 50.80
C LYS A 330 -11.41 -3.40 49.35
N LEU A 331 -11.54 -2.10 49.12
CA LEU A 331 -11.61 -1.50 47.77
C LEU A 331 -10.32 -1.74 46.98
N LEU A 332 -9.16 -1.45 47.59
CA LEU A 332 -7.84 -1.74 47.02
C LEU A 332 -7.65 -3.23 46.72
N TYR A 333 -8.19 -4.14 47.54
CA TYR A 333 -8.14 -5.57 47.28
C TYR A 333 -8.98 -5.99 46.06
N SER A 334 -10.17 -5.42 45.85
CA SER A 334 -10.95 -5.63 44.62
C SER A 334 -10.23 -5.07 43.39
N GLU A 335 -9.69 -3.85 43.47
CA GLU A 335 -8.92 -3.23 42.38
C GLU A 335 -7.70 -4.06 42.00
N ASN A 336 -6.96 -4.61 42.98
CA ASN A 336 -5.83 -5.51 42.72
C ASN A 336 -6.27 -6.84 42.07
N GLN A 337 -7.46 -7.37 42.38
CA GLN A 337 -8.01 -8.55 41.71
C GLN A 337 -8.43 -8.24 40.27
N GLU A 338 -9.05 -7.08 40.03
CA GLU A 338 -9.43 -6.61 38.69
C GLU A 338 -8.20 -6.38 37.82
N LEU A 339 -7.19 -5.63 38.31
CA LEU A 339 -5.90 -5.43 37.65
C LEU A 339 -5.18 -6.76 37.35
N LYS A 340 -5.19 -7.71 38.29
CA LYS A 340 -4.64 -9.06 38.08
C LYS A 340 -5.38 -9.80 36.95
N SER A 341 -6.70 -9.71 36.90
CA SER A 341 -7.49 -10.30 35.81
C SER A 341 -7.22 -9.63 34.45
N HIS A 342 -7.01 -8.32 34.42
CA HIS A 342 -6.61 -7.59 33.20
C HIS A 342 -5.21 -8.02 32.72
N ILE A 343 -4.26 -8.23 33.64
CA ILE A 343 -2.92 -8.74 33.31
C ILE A 343 -3.01 -10.17 32.76
N GLU A 344 -3.79 -11.05 33.38
CA GLU A 344 -3.97 -12.44 32.91
C GLU A 344 -4.63 -12.49 31.52
N ASN A 345 -5.65 -11.65 31.27
CA ASN A 345 -6.26 -11.51 29.95
C ASN A 345 -5.27 -10.94 28.91
N ALA A 346 -4.48 -9.93 29.26
CA ALA A 346 -3.49 -9.34 28.36
C ALA A 346 -2.36 -10.34 28.01
N LEU A 347 -1.96 -11.20 28.95
CA LEU A 347 -1.01 -12.28 28.71
C LEU A 347 -1.58 -13.37 27.79
N ALA A 348 -2.86 -13.72 27.93
CA ALA A 348 -3.53 -14.66 27.03
C ALA A 348 -3.62 -14.12 25.59
N VAL A 349 -4.01 -12.85 25.42
CA VAL A 349 -4.02 -12.16 24.12
C VAL A 349 -2.61 -12.08 23.53
N LYS A 350 -1.59 -11.76 24.34
CA LYS A 350 -0.19 -11.77 23.92
C LYS A 350 0.24 -13.15 23.38
N SER A 351 -0.09 -14.24 24.06
CA SER A 351 0.24 -15.60 23.60
C SER A 351 -0.40 -15.89 22.23
N SER A 352 -1.69 -15.58 22.06
CA SER A 352 -2.40 -15.79 20.80
C SER A 352 -1.78 -14.99 19.64
N LEU A 353 -1.33 -13.75 19.90
CA LEU A 353 -0.65 -12.92 18.90
C LEU A 353 0.77 -13.39 18.60
N GLU A 354 1.48 -13.97 19.57
CA GLU A 354 2.77 -14.62 19.35
C GLU A 354 2.61 -15.89 18.51
N ASP A 355 1.59 -16.71 18.77
CA ASP A 355 1.26 -17.90 17.96
C ASP A 355 0.91 -17.50 16.52
N GLU A 356 -0.01 -16.55 16.31
CA GLU A 356 -0.33 -15.99 14.98
C GLU A 356 0.90 -15.44 14.24
N LEU A 357 1.82 -14.79 14.96
CA LEU A 357 3.06 -14.28 14.40
C LEU A 357 4.00 -15.41 13.96
N THR A 358 4.04 -16.55 14.66
CA THR A 358 4.81 -17.72 14.19
C THR A 358 4.21 -18.34 12.94
N GLU A 359 2.88 -18.38 12.81
CA GLU A 359 2.24 -18.95 11.62
C GLU A 359 2.44 -18.04 10.40
N ARG A 360 2.30 -16.73 10.55
CA ARG A 360 2.61 -15.78 9.47
C ARG A 360 4.08 -15.85 9.03
N LYS A 361 5.02 -16.14 9.94
CA LYS A 361 6.42 -16.36 9.56
C LYS A 361 6.60 -17.58 8.67
N LYS A 362 6.03 -18.74 9.02
CA LYS A 362 6.06 -19.95 8.18
C LYS A 362 5.48 -19.70 6.78
N ILE A 363 4.38 -18.95 6.70
CA ILE A 363 3.75 -18.57 5.43
C ILE A 363 4.71 -17.68 4.62
N THR A 364 5.32 -16.66 5.22
CA THR A 364 6.32 -15.82 4.55
C THR A 364 7.53 -16.63 4.08
N GLU A 365 8.08 -17.50 4.95
CA GLU A 365 9.20 -18.39 4.63
C GLU A 365 8.86 -19.33 3.44
N SER A 366 7.62 -19.84 3.36
CA SER A 366 7.19 -20.66 2.22
C SER A 366 7.05 -19.86 0.91
N LEU A 367 6.58 -18.61 0.98
CA LEU A 367 6.48 -17.72 -0.18
C LEU A 367 7.87 -17.25 -0.65
N GLU A 368 8.83 -17.05 0.27
CA GLU A 368 10.23 -16.75 -0.07
C GLU A 368 10.90 -17.93 -0.81
N VAL A 369 10.56 -19.17 -0.45
CA VAL A 369 10.99 -20.37 -1.20
C VAL A 369 10.32 -20.43 -2.58
N GLU A 370 9.00 -20.27 -2.68
CA GLU A 370 8.27 -20.27 -3.96
C GLU A 370 8.78 -19.19 -4.92
N ILE A 371 9.04 -17.98 -4.41
CA ILE A 371 9.66 -16.89 -5.18
C ILE A 371 11.09 -17.25 -5.62
N SER A 372 11.85 -17.98 -4.80
CA SER A 372 13.20 -18.44 -5.16
C SER A 372 13.17 -19.51 -6.26
N GLU A 373 12.25 -20.47 -6.18
CA GLU A 373 12.02 -21.50 -7.21
C GLU A 373 11.55 -20.86 -8.53
N MET A 374 10.60 -19.92 -8.47
CA MET A 374 10.16 -19.15 -9.62
C MET A 374 11.32 -18.35 -10.27
N ASN A 375 12.17 -17.70 -9.49
CA ASN A 375 13.36 -17.00 -10.02
C ASN A 375 14.35 -17.96 -10.70
N ASN A 376 14.53 -19.19 -10.19
CA ASN A 376 15.35 -20.20 -10.85
C ASN A 376 14.76 -20.60 -12.22
N THR A 377 13.46 -20.91 -12.29
CA THR A 377 12.81 -21.24 -13.57
C THR A 377 12.81 -20.09 -14.58
N LEU A 378 12.75 -18.84 -14.11
CA LEU A 378 12.93 -17.65 -14.96
C LEU A 378 14.36 -17.53 -15.51
N SER A 379 15.39 -17.94 -14.74
CA SER A 379 16.77 -18.02 -15.23
C SER A 379 16.93 -19.12 -16.27
N GLU A 380 16.40 -20.32 -16.02
CA GLU A 380 16.40 -21.42 -17.00
C GLU A 380 15.68 -21.01 -18.29
N MET A 381 14.51 -20.36 -18.19
CA MET A 381 13.78 -19.85 -19.34
C MET A 381 14.59 -18.78 -20.10
N LYS A 382 15.21 -17.83 -19.41
CA LYS A 382 16.11 -16.83 -20.03
C LYS A 382 17.24 -17.52 -20.81
N ASP A 383 17.88 -18.52 -20.24
CA ASP A 383 18.99 -19.21 -20.88
C ASP A 383 18.52 -20.02 -22.12
N THR A 384 17.30 -20.59 -22.10
CA THR A 384 16.70 -21.17 -23.32
C THR A 384 16.35 -20.12 -24.38
N ILE A 385 15.93 -18.90 -23.98
CA ILE A 385 15.66 -17.79 -24.90
C ILE A 385 16.96 -17.28 -25.54
N GLU A 386 18.06 -17.20 -24.80
CA GLU A 386 19.38 -16.84 -25.33
C GLU A 386 19.90 -17.91 -26.30
N PHE A 387 19.73 -19.20 -25.98
CA PHE A 387 20.05 -20.31 -26.89
C PHE A 387 19.22 -20.26 -28.20
N LEU A 388 17.89 -20.11 -28.09
CA LEU A 388 17.01 -20.00 -29.26
C LEU A 388 17.32 -18.74 -30.10
N SER A 389 17.71 -17.64 -29.46
CA SER A 389 18.16 -16.43 -30.16
C SER A 389 19.47 -16.64 -30.91
N SER A 390 20.42 -17.41 -30.34
CA SER A 390 21.64 -17.81 -31.03
C SER A 390 21.34 -18.62 -32.29
N ASN A 391 20.50 -19.66 -32.17
CA ASN A 391 20.10 -20.51 -33.29
C ASN A 391 19.37 -19.71 -34.38
N LEU A 392 18.52 -18.74 -34.00
CA LEU A 392 17.83 -17.85 -34.94
C LEU A 392 18.81 -16.93 -35.69
N ASN A 393 19.86 -16.45 -35.02
CA ASN A 393 20.92 -15.66 -35.66
C ASN A 393 21.75 -16.50 -36.63
N GLU A 394 22.06 -17.76 -36.30
CA GLU A 394 22.75 -18.71 -37.19
C GLU A 394 21.91 -18.99 -38.44
N VAL A 395 20.64 -19.39 -38.29
CA VAL A 395 19.72 -19.62 -39.41
C VAL A 395 19.46 -18.33 -40.23
N SER A 396 19.52 -17.15 -39.59
CA SER A 396 19.50 -15.87 -40.31
C SER A 396 20.76 -15.67 -41.16
N GLY A 397 21.93 -16.07 -40.68
CA GLY A 397 23.18 -16.06 -41.43
C GLY A 397 23.15 -17.02 -42.62
N GLU A 398 22.74 -18.27 -42.40
CA GLU A 398 22.56 -19.27 -43.47
C GLU A 398 21.61 -18.78 -44.57
N ARG A 399 20.47 -18.19 -44.18
CA ARG A 399 19.52 -17.56 -45.12
C ARG A 399 20.19 -16.49 -45.98
N ASP A 400 21.00 -15.62 -45.37
CA ASP A 400 21.61 -14.49 -46.08
C ASP A 400 22.77 -14.93 -46.98
N GLU A 401 23.54 -15.96 -46.59
CA GLU A 401 24.51 -16.61 -47.46
C GLU A 401 23.84 -17.28 -48.67
N LEU A 402 22.77 -18.06 -48.45
CA LEU A 402 21.97 -18.68 -49.52
C LEU A 402 21.33 -17.63 -50.44
N HIS A 403 20.87 -16.50 -49.90
CA HIS A 403 20.35 -15.40 -50.72
C HIS A 403 21.43 -14.77 -51.62
N MET A 404 22.65 -14.60 -51.09
CA MET A 404 23.79 -14.13 -51.88
C MET A 404 24.21 -15.15 -52.95
N GLU A 405 24.13 -16.46 -52.69
CA GLU A 405 24.34 -17.48 -53.72
C GLU A 405 23.25 -17.43 -54.81
N VAL A 406 21.97 -17.31 -54.44
CA VAL A 406 20.86 -17.15 -55.39
C VAL A 406 21.09 -15.94 -56.30
N LEU A 407 21.45 -14.77 -55.75
CA LEU A 407 21.78 -13.58 -56.55
C LEU A 407 22.95 -13.81 -57.51
N SER A 408 23.97 -14.58 -57.09
CA SER A 408 25.09 -14.99 -57.94
C SER A 408 24.66 -15.92 -59.08
N LEU A 409 23.76 -16.87 -58.80
CA LEU A 409 23.19 -17.80 -59.78
C LEU A 409 22.28 -17.07 -60.77
N GLU A 410 21.46 -16.11 -60.32
CA GLU A 410 20.68 -15.24 -61.19
C GLU A 410 21.57 -14.40 -62.12
N GLU A 411 22.69 -13.85 -61.65
CA GLU A 411 23.62 -13.11 -62.51
C GLU A 411 24.27 -14.01 -63.56
N LYS A 412 24.69 -15.22 -63.18
CA LYS A 412 25.21 -16.24 -64.10
C LYS A 412 24.17 -16.66 -65.14
N LEU A 413 22.93 -16.91 -64.72
CA LEU A 413 21.81 -17.24 -65.61
C LEU A 413 21.51 -16.10 -66.59
N ARG A 414 21.52 -14.84 -66.13
CA ARG A 414 21.28 -13.65 -66.95
C ARG A 414 22.36 -13.49 -68.03
N LYS A 415 23.63 -13.77 -67.71
CA LYS A 415 24.75 -13.79 -68.67
C LYS A 415 24.57 -14.92 -69.69
N ALA A 416 24.34 -16.15 -69.24
CA ALA A 416 24.10 -17.30 -70.11
C ALA A 416 22.89 -17.11 -71.05
N GLN A 417 21.81 -16.45 -70.59
CA GLN A 417 20.67 -16.10 -71.43
C GLN A 417 21.00 -15.03 -72.48
N ALA A 418 21.88 -14.07 -72.19
CA ALA A 418 22.35 -13.08 -73.15
C ALA A 418 23.26 -13.73 -74.21
N GLU A 419 24.18 -14.60 -73.77
CA GLU A 419 25.05 -15.40 -74.66
C GLU A 419 24.24 -16.35 -75.56
N ALA A 420 23.21 -17.01 -75.02
CA ALA A 420 22.29 -17.84 -75.79
C ALA A 420 21.55 -17.04 -76.87
N LYS A 421 21.01 -15.86 -76.55
CA LYS A 421 20.36 -14.97 -77.52
C LYS A 421 21.32 -14.45 -78.59
N GLN A 422 22.57 -14.16 -78.24
CA GLN A 422 23.59 -13.79 -79.23
C GLN A 422 23.94 -14.98 -80.14
N SER A 423 24.01 -16.19 -79.59
CA SER A 423 24.24 -17.43 -80.36
C SER A 423 23.08 -17.71 -81.32
N GLU A 424 21.83 -17.52 -80.87
CA GLU A 424 20.61 -17.61 -81.69
C GLU A 424 20.60 -16.58 -82.84
N ALA A 425 20.95 -15.33 -82.55
CA ALA A 425 21.10 -14.29 -83.57
C ALA A 425 22.20 -14.64 -84.59
N ASN A 426 23.39 -15.05 -84.13
CA ASN A 426 24.49 -15.50 -85.00
C ASN A 426 24.08 -16.71 -85.87
N ALA A 427 23.27 -17.63 -85.33
CA ALA A 427 22.76 -18.78 -86.07
C ALA A 427 21.75 -18.38 -87.15
N MET A 428 20.85 -17.42 -86.87
CA MET A 428 19.94 -16.86 -87.87
C MET A 428 20.69 -16.11 -88.98
N GLU A 429 21.70 -15.30 -88.64
CA GLU A 429 22.55 -14.64 -89.64
C GLU A 429 23.31 -15.65 -90.51
N ALA A 430 23.86 -16.71 -89.91
CA ALA A 430 24.52 -17.80 -90.62
C ALA A 430 23.55 -18.56 -91.55
N GLN A 431 22.31 -18.79 -91.11
CA GLN A 431 21.27 -19.40 -91.94
C GLN A 431 20.89 -18.50 -93.12
N GLN A 432 20.62 -17.21 -92.90
CA GLN A 432 20.32 -16.27 -94.00
C GLN A 432 21.49 -16.15 -94.99
N MET A 433 22.73 -16.20 -94.51
CA MET A 433 23.91 -16.23 -95.38
C MET A 433 24.04 -17.55 -96.16
N ALA A 434 23.63 -18.68 -95.59
CA ALA A 434 23.59 -19.96 -96.29
C ALA A 434 22.48 -20.00 -97.34
N GLU A 435 21.30 -19.48 -97.02
CA GLU A 435 20.15 -19.37 -97.94
C GLU A 435 20.44 -18.44 -99.12
N SER A 436 21.03 -17.26 -98.89
CA SER A 436 21.44 -16.34 -99.97
C SER A 436 22.57 -16.90 -100.85
N LYS A 437 23.49 -17.70 -100.28
CA LYS A 437 24.49 -18.44 -101.07
C LYS A 437 23.86 -19.58 -101.88
N LYS A 438 22.82 -20.23 -101.35
CA LYS A 438 22.04 -21.25 -102.07
C LYS A 438 21.30 -20.63 -103.26
N THR A 439 20.60 -19.51 -103.09
CA THR A 439 19.90 -18.85 -104.21
C THR A 439 20.89 -18.34 -105.27
N TYR A 440 22.03 -17.77 -104.87
CA TYR A 440 23.08 -17.37 -105.81
C TYR A 440 23.68 -18.57 -106.58
N ALA A 441 23.82 -19.73 -105.94
CA ALA A 441 24.24 -20.96 -106.62
C ALA A 441 23.15 -21.48 -107.59
N GLU A 442 21.87 -21.41 -107.21
CA GLU A 442 20.73 -21.77 -108.07
C GLU A 442 20.58 -20.83 -109.29
N GLU A 443 20.86 -19.53 -109.13
CA GLU A 443 20.97 -18.57 -110.24
C GLU A 443 22.14 -18.90 -111.18
N LYS A 444 23.32 -19.23 -110.64
CA LYS A 444 24.49 -19.59 -111.45
C LYS A 444 24.31 -20.94 -112.17
N GLU A 445 23.63 -21.90 -111.55
CA GLU A 445 23.22 -23.15 -112.19
C GLU A 445 22.22 -22.92 -113.33
N ALA A 446 21.31 -21.94 -113.21
CA ALA A 446 20.40 -21.54 -114.28
C ALA A 446 21.15 -20.82 -115.44
N GLU A 447 22.15 -20.01 -115.14
CA GLU A 447 23.05 -19.38 -116.13
C GLU A 447 23.85 -20.44 -116.90
N VAL A 448 24.43 -21.43 -116.22
CA VAL A 448 25.10 -22.59 -116.85
C VAL A 448 24.13 -23.32 -117.79
N LYS A 449 22.89 -23.61 -117.36
CA LYS A 449 21.87 -24.26 -118.20
C LYS A 449 21.36 -23.43 -119.39
N LEU A 450 21.63 -22.13 -119.43
CA LEU A 450 21.41 -21.31 -120.62
C LEU A 450 22.63 -21.37 -121.55
N LEU A 451 23.84 -21.38 -120.99
CA LEU A 451 25.08 -21.56 -121.75
C LEU A 451 25.15 -22.95 -122.40
N GLU A 452 24.79 -24.02 -121.68
CA GLU A 452 24.70 -25.39 -122.20
C GLU A 452 23.81 -25.45 -123.46
N ARG A 453 22.58 -24.92 -123.40
CA ARG A 453 21.69 -24.84 -124.57
C ARG A 453 22.28 -24.03 -125.72
N SER A 454 22.98 -22.92 -125.42
CA SER A 454 23.63 -22.13 -126.46
C SER A 454 24.78 -22.90 -127.13
N VAL A 455 25.44 -23.81 -126.41
CA VAL A 455 26.44 -24.73 -126.97
C VAL A 455 25.75 -25.83 -127.80
N GLU A 456 24.66 -26.43 -127.32
CA GLU A 456 23.85 -27.41 -128.09
C GLU A 456 23.33 -26.80 -129.42
N GLU A 457 22.84 -25.56 -129.39
CA GLU A 457 22.40 -24.81 -130.58
C GLU A 457 23.58 -24.54 -131.53
N LEU A 458 24.74 -24.14 -131.01
CA LEU A 458 25.95 -23.94 -131.80
C LEU A 458 26.42 -25.26 -132.44
N GLU A 459 26.45 -26.37 -131.70
CA GLU A 459 26.76 -27.71 -132.22
C GLU A 459 25.77 -28.14 -133.32
N CYS A 460 24.48 -27.83 -133.18
CA CYS A 460 23.50 -28.04 -134.24
C CYS A 460 23.81 -27.21 -135.49
N THR A 461 24.23 -25.94 -135.35
CA THR A 461 24.65 -25.13 -136.52
C THR A 461 25.95 -25.62 -137.14
N ILE A 462 26.91 -26.12 -136.34
CA ILE A 462 28.16 -26.73 -136.83
C ILE A 462 27.85 -27.98 -137.63
N ASN A 463 27.03 -28.90 -137.11
CA ASN A 463 26.57 -30.09 -137.85
C ASN A 463 25.91 -29.72 -139.19
N VAL A 464 25.09 -28.67 -139.24
CA VAL A 464 24.47 -28.17 -140.49
C VAL A 464 25.51 -27.55 -141.45
N LEU A 465 26.58 -26.94 -140.94
CA LEU A 465 27.69 -26.42 -141.77
C LEU A 465 28.59 -27.54 -142.29
N GLU A 466 28.90 -28.56 -141.49
CA GLU A 466 29.67 -29.73 -141.91
C GLU A 466 28.95 -30.52 -143.01
N ASN A 467 27.64 -30.76 -142.86
CA ASN A 467 26.82 -31.38 -143.90
C ASN A 467 26.83 -30.55 -145.20
N LYS A 468 26.83 -29.21 -145.12
CA LYS A 468 26.98 -28.34 -146.31
C LYS A 468 28.38 -28.45 -146.94
N VAL A 469 29.43 -28.53 -146.12
CA VAL A 469 30.81 -28.73 -146.58
C VAL A 469 30.95 -30.06 -147.32
N ASP A 470 30.34 -31.15 -146.82
CA ASP A 470 30.40 -32.46 -147.48
C ASP A 470 29.57 -32.52 -148.78
N ILE A 471 28.44 -31.81 -148.85
CA ILE A 471 27.71 -31.58 -150.11
C ILE A 471 28.59 -30.83 -151.13
N ILE A 472 29.35 -29.81 -150.68
CA ILE A 472 30.27 -29.03 -151.53
C ILE A 472 31.46 -29.89 -151.99
N LYS A 473 32.04 -30.74 -151.11
CA LYS A 473 33.06 -31.73 -151.50
C LYS A 473 32.52 -32.66 -152.58
N GLY A 474 31.33 -33.24 -152.38
CA GLY A 474 30.71 -34.14 -153.35
C GLY A 474 30.40 -33.49 -154.71
N GLU A 475 30.10 -32.19 -154.74
CA GLU A 475 29.95 -31.42 -155.97
C GLU A 475 31.31 -31.14 -156.66
N ALA A 476 32.34 -30.77 -155.89
CA ALA A 476 33.69 -30.61 -156.42
C ALA A 476 34.25 -31.93 -157.00
N GLU A 477 33.95 -33.06 -156.37
CA GLU A 477 34.33 -34.40 -156.82
C GLU A 477 33.65 -34.78 -158.15
N ARG A 478 32.36 -34.45 -158.31
CA ARG A 478 31.66 -34.56 -159.61
C ARG A 478 32.32 -33.70 -160.69
N GLN A 479 32.67 -32.46 -160.36
CA GLN A 479 33.33 -31.53 -161.29
C GLN A 479 34.80 -31.87 -161.59
N ARG A 480 35.43 -32.76 -160.80
CA ARG A 480 36.71 -33.40 -161.13
C ARG A 480 36.50 -34.53 -162.15
N LEU A 481 35.60 -35.47 -161.84
CA LEU A 481 35.32 -36.62 -162.70
C LEU A 481 34.83 -36.20 -164.11
N GLN A 482 33.93 -35.21 -164.18
CA GLN A 482 33.47 -34.67 -165.48
C GLN A 482 34.59 -33.97 -166.26
N ARG A 483 35.65 -33.50 -165.59
CA ARG A 483 36.84 -32.93 -166.24
C ARG A 483 37.74 -34.02 -166.81
N GLU A 484 37.95 -35.10 -166.06
CA GLU A 484 38.73 -36.27 -166.49
C GLU A 484 38.08 -36.98 -167.69
N GLU A 485 36.74 -37.00 -167.75
CA GLU A 485 35.97 -37.51 -168.88
C GLU A 485 36.18 -36.64 -170.15
N LEU A 486 36.07 -35.31 -170.03
CA LEU A 486 36.35 -34.37 -171.13
C LEU A 486 37.83 -34.36 -171.57
N GLU A 487 38.77 -34.56 -170.64
CA GLU A 487 40.20 -34.64 -170.92
C GLU A 487 40.55 -35.95 -171.67
N SER A 488 39.82 -37.03 -171.38
CA SER A 488 39.90 -38.28 -172.14
C SER A 488 39.36 -38.13 -173.57
N GLU A 489 38.27 -37.39 -173.77
CA GLU A 489 37.77 -37.04 -175.12
C GLU A 489 38.78 -36.17 -175.89
N LEU A 490 39.42 -35.20 -175.22
CA LEU A 490 40.43 -34.32 -175.80
C LEU A 490 41.65 -35.10 -176.34
N ASP A 491 42.15 -36.07 -175.57
CA ASP A 491 43.28 -36.90 -175.98
C ASP A 491 42.93 -37.86 -177.14
N ALA A 492 41.68 -38.34 -177.22
CA ALA A 492 41.21 -39.09 -178.39
C ALA A 492 41.20 -38.24 -179.67
N ILE A 493 40.78 -36.97 -179.59
CA ILE A 493 40.81 -36.02 -180.72
C ILE A 493 42.25 -35.69 -181.13
N LYS A 494 43.17 -35.52 -180.17
CA LYS A 494 44.63 -35.34 -180.40
C LYS A 494 45.21 -36.46 -181.27
N VAL A 495 44.87 -37.73 -180.99
CA VAL A 495 45.34 -38.89 -181.75
C VAL A 495 44.83 -38.86 -183.19
N GLN A 496 43.57 -38.45 -183.41
CA GLN A 496 43.03 -38.28 -184.76
C GLN A 496 43.75 -37.14 -185.53
N MET A 497 43.98 -35.99 -184.88
CA MET A 497 44.72 -34.87 -185.49
C MET A 497 46.16 -35.24 -185.90
N GLN A 498 46.84 -36.08 -185.10
CA GLN A 498 48.22 -36.46 -185.39
C GLN A 498 48.34 -37.37 -186.64
N ASN A 499 47.32 -38.20 -186.92
CA ASN A 499 47.30 -39.02 -188.13
C ASN A 499 47.04 -38.19 -189.41
N VAL A 500 46.27 -37.10 -189.32
CA VAL A 500 46.05 -36.17 -190.45
C VAL A 500 47.32 -35.39 -190.78
N LYS A 501 48.09 -34.95 -189.78
CA LYS A 501 49.34 -34.18 -189.97
C LYS A 501 50.39 -34.89 -190.84
N ASN A 502 50.44 -36.22 -190.81
CA ASN A 502 51.43 -36.99 -191.55
C ASN A 502 51.13 -37.09 -193.06
N ALA A 503 49.90 -36.78 -193.49
CA ALA A 503 49.53 -36.75 -194.92
C ALA A 503 49.71 -35.37 -195.59
N ASP A 504 49.69 -34.27 -194.81
CA ASP A 504 49.84 -32.90 -195.32
C ASP A 504 51.30 -32.57 -195.74
N ALA A 505 52.29 -33.28 -195.14
CA ALA A 505 53.71 -32.93 -195.21
C ALA A 505 54.37 -33.14 -196.59
N ASP A 506 53.89 -34.06 -197.42
CA ASP A 506 54.40 -34.29 -198.78
C ASP A 506 53.62 -33.49 -199.85
N MET A 507 52.34 -33.20 -199.62
CA MET A 507 51.53 -32.37 -200.53
C MET A 507 52.07 -30.94 -200.63
N LYS A 508 52.51 -30.38 -199.50
CA LYS A 508 52.93 -28.99 -199.36
C LYS A 508 54.17 -28.63 -200.18
N ARG A 509 55.10 -29.58 -200.33
CA ARG A 509 56.37 -29.42 -201.06
C ARG A 509 56.17 -29.12 -202.56
N CYS A 510 54.99 -29.41 -203.12
CA CYS A 510 54.65 -29.20 -204.52
C CYS A 510 54.04 -27.79 -204.80
N LEU A 511 53.52 -27.11 -203.77
CA LEU A 511 52.83 -25.81 -203.91
C LEU A 511 53.77 -24.60 -203.75
N ASP A 512 54.78 -24.70 -202.87
CA ASP A 512 55.68 -23.58 -202.57
C ASP A 512 56.55 -23.18 -203.78
N GLU A 513 56.87 -24.12 -204.67
CA GLU A 513 57.66 -23.85 -205.88
C GLU A 513 56.84 -23.09 -206.92
N LYS A 514 55.58 -23.49 -207.15
CA LYS A 514 54.60 -22.75 -207.97
C LYS A 514 54.31 -21.33 -207.49
N THR A 515 54.57 -21.04 -206.21
CA THR A 515 54.30 -19.74 -205.60
C THR A 515 55.42 -18.73 -205.88
N LYS A 516 56.66 -19.18 -206.19
CA LYS A 516 57.76 -18.28 -206.61
C LYS A 516 57.53 -17.71 -208.01
N ASP A 517 57.12 -18.57 -208.96
CA ASP A 517 56.84 -18.18 -210.36
C ASP A 517 55.86 -17.00 -210.44
N LEU A 518 54.86 -16.96 -209.53
CA LEU A 518 53.80 -15.97 -209.54
C LEU A 518 54.25 -14.59 -209.01
N GLN A 519 55.15 -14.55 -208.03
CA GLN A 519 55.64 -13.30 -207.44
C GLN A 519 56.60 -12.58 -208.39
N GLN A 520 57.50 -13.33 -209.05
CA GLN A 520 58.51 -12.75 -209.95
C GLN A 520 57.89 -12.12 -211.21
N ALA A 521 56.69 -12.57 -211.60
CA ALA A 521 55.91 -11.98 -212.70
C ALA A 521 55.26 -10.63 -212.33
N LEU A 522 54.97 -10.38 -211.04
CA LEU A 522 54.37 -9.11 -210.59
C LEU A 522 55.40 -7.97 -210.57
N ASP A 523 56.61 -8.26 -210.09
CA ASP A 523 57.72 -7.29 -210.08
C ASP A 523 58.08 -6.83 -211.50
N GLN A 524 57.95 -7.72 -212.51
CA GLN A 524 58.18 -7.37 -213.93
C GLN A 524 57.11 -6.45 -214.52
N ILE A 525 55.85 -6.53 -214.06
CA ILE A 525 54.77 -5.66 -214.56
C ILE A 525 54.98 -4.23 -214.06
N GLN A 526 55.30 -4.06 -212.77
CA GLN A 526 55.44 -2.73 -212.16
C GLN A 526 56.63 -1.92 -212.73
N ILE A 527 57.71 -2.59 -213.15
CA ILE A 527 58.87 -1.93 -213.79
C ILE A 527 58.52 -1.45 -215.20
N LEU A 528 57.76 -2.23 -215.97
CA LEU A 528 57.34 -1.86 -217.32
C LEU A 528 56.39 -0.65 -217.33
N GLU A 529 55.52 -0.51 -216.33
CA GLU A 529 54.65 0.67 -216.18
C GLU A 529 55.45 1.97 -215.97
N THR A 530 56.58 1.93 -215.26
CA THR A 530 57.48 3.09 -215.12
C THR A 530 58.26 3.40 -216.40
N ASP A 531 58.83 2.38 -217.06
CA ASP A 531 59.64 2.60 -218.27
C ASP A 531 58.79 3.10 -219.44
N ILE A 532 57.52 2.70 -219.56
CA ILE A 532 56.59 3.22 -220.57
C ILE A 532 56.41 4.75 -220.42
N SER A 533 56.25 5.25 -219.19
CA SER A 533 56.10 6.69 -218.92
C SER A 533 57.34 7.50 -219.34
N ASP A 534 58.54 6.94 -219.21
CA ASP A 534 59.77 7.58 -219.70
C ASP A 534 60.00 7.39 -221.20
N LYS A 535 59.51 6.31 -221.80
CA LYS A 535 59.50 6.15 -223.26
C LYS A 535 58.53 7.13 -223.94
N ASP A 536 57.37 7.42 -223.37
CA ASP A 536 56.47 8.46 -223.89
C ASP A 536 57.14 9.86 -223.87
N ARG A 537 57.97 10.13 -222.86
CA ARG A 537 58.78 11.35 -222.74
C ARG A 537 59.91 11.43 -223.76
N GLU A 538 60.57 10.32 -224.09
CA GLU A 538 61.54 10.24 -225.19
C GLU A 538 60.88 10.30 -226.57
N ILE A 539 59.72 9.68 -226.76
CA ILE A 539 58.95 9.70 -228.02
C ILE A 539 58.58 11.13 -228.41
N ALA A 540 58.23 11.98 -227.43
CA ALA A 540 58.02 13.41 -227.65
C ALA A 540 59.28 14.13 -228.19
N GLN A 541 60.48 13.76 -227.74
CA GLN A 541 61.75 14.31 -228.27
C GLN A 541 62.11 13.74 -229.64
N CYS A 542 61.82 12.46 -229.89
CA CYS A 542 61.97 11.84 -231.20
C CYS A 542 61.13 12.55 -232.26
N ILE A 543 59.91 12.98 -231.96
CA ILE A 543 59.06 13.75 -232.91
C ILE A 543 59.76 15.04 -233.37
N THR A 544 60.44 15.77 -232.45
CA THR A 544 61.23 16.95 -232.82
C THR A 544 62.49 16.62 -233.62
N HIS A 545 63.27 15.61 -233.25
CA HIS A 545 64.56 15.35 -233.91
C HIS A 545 64.46 14.53 -235.21
N ILE A 546 63.43 13.68 -235.35
CA ILE A 546 63.10 13.03 -236.64
C ILE A 546 62.74 14.09 -237.69
N SER A 547 62.19 15.24 -237.28
CA SER A 547 61.94 16.38 -238.18
C SER A 547 63.23 17.04 -238.71
N GLU A 548 64.38 16.83 -238.07
CA GLU A 548 65.69 17.33 -238.51
C GLU A 548 66.49 16.28 -239.28
N LEU A 549 66.67 15.08 -238.72
CA LEU A 549 67.50 14.04 -239.35
C LEU A 549 66.90 13.44 -240.62
N ASN A 550 65.59 13.62 -240.86
CA ASN A 550 64.98 13.24 -242.13
C ASN A 550 65.48 14.11 -243.32
N VAL A 551 66.18 15.22 -243.07
CA VAL A 551 66.93 15.98 -244.10
C VAL A 551 68.23 15.26 -244.51
N HIS A 552 68.80 14.42 -243.64
CA HIS A 552 69.97 13.59 -243.94
C HIS A 552 69.63 12.26 -244.62
N ALA A 553 68.33 11.94 -244.79
CA ALA A 553 67.83 10.65 -245.28
C ALA A 553 68.24 10.28 -246.73
N GLU A 554 68.73 11.25 -247.53
CA GLU A 554 69.03 11.01 -248.96
C GLU A 554 70.54 10.88 -249.30
N ALA A 555 71.45 11.23 -248.38
CA ALA A 555 72.88 11.30 -248.70
C ALA A 555 73.61 9.94 -248.63
N GLN A 556 73.57 9.25 -247.48
CA GLN A 556 74.49 8.15 -247.18
C GLN A 556 73.88 6.75 -247.27
N ALA A 557 72.55 6.63 -247.25
CA ALA A 557 71.82 5.35 -247.37
C ALA A 557 72.03 4.63 -248.73
N LYS A 558 72.69 5.28 -249.69
CA LYS A 558 73.11 4.70 -250.96
C LYS A 558 74.30 3.73 -250.84
N GLU A 559 75.09 3.83 -249.76
CA GLU A 559 76.42 3.20 -249.65
C GLU A 559 76.41 1.77 -249.10
N TYR A 560 75.81 1.53 -247.91
CA TYR A 560 75.86 0.20 -247.28
C TYR A 560 74.78 -0.80 -247.71
N LYS A 561 74.00 -0.46 -248.73
CA LYS A 561 73.12 -1.37 -249.50
C LYS A 561 73.85 -2.59 -250.10
N GLN A 562 75.18 -2.64 -250.03
CA GLN A 562 76.02 -3.73 -250.56
C GLN A 562 76.68 -4.66 -249.52
N LYS A 563 76.76 -4.34 -248.21
CA LYS A 563 77.79 -4.95 -247.33
C LYS A 563 77.42 -6.14 -246.41
N PHE A 564 76.16 -6.44 -246.09
CA PHE A 564 75.83 -7.57 -245.18
C PHE A 564 74.76 -8.54 -245.70
N LYS A 565 74.81 -8.87 -246.99
CA LYS A 565 73.84 -9.74 -247.66
C LYS A 565 74.18 -11.24 -247.43
N ALA A 566 74.08 -11.74 -246.17
CA ALA A 566 74.73 -13.02 -245.76
C ALA A 566 74.17 -13.96 -244.59
N LEU A 567 72.93 -13.88 -243.96
CA LEU A 567 72.43 -14.74 -242.79
C LEU A 567 70.86 -15.02 -242.62
N GLU A 568 70.39 -15.87 -241.64
CA GLU A 568 69.03 -16.58 -241.46
C GLU A 568 68.81 -17.21 -239.99
N ALA A 569 67.71 -17.78 -239.36
CA ALA A 569 66.20 -17.60 -239.17
C ALA A 569 65.53 -18.53 -238.03
N MET A 570 64.16 -18.65 -237.87
CA MET A 570 63.24 -19.60 -237.05
C MET A 570 62.81 -19.23 -235.56
N ALA A 571 61.82 -19.77 -234.73
CA ALA A 571 60.78 -20.89 -234.62
C ALA A 571 59.60 -20.66 -233.53
N GLU A 572 58.67 -21.60 -233.16
CA GLU A 572 57.37 -21.36 -232.35
C GLU A 572 56.65 -22.53 -231.47
N GLN A 573 55.54 -22.21 -230.69
CA GLN A 573 54.31 -23.01 -230.18
C GLN A 573 54.34 -24.00 -228.90
N VAL A 574 53.32 -24.58 -228.14
CA VAL A 574 51.80 -24.66 -227.81
C VAL A 574 51.49 -25.75 -226.64
N LYS A 575 50.42 -26.09 -225.79
CA LYS A 575 48.99 -25.79 -225.28
C LYS A 575 48.57 -26.50 -223.88
N PRO A 576 47.36 -26.30 -223.20
CA PRO A 576 46.86 -26.93 -221.87
C PRO A 576 45.33 -27.41 -221.67
N GLU A 577 44.87 -28.11 -220.56
CA GLU A 577 43.43 -28.25 -219.94
C GLU A 577 43.23 -29.17 -218.61
N GLY A 578 42.04 -29.28 -217.88
CA GLY A 578 41.69 -30.24 -216.70
C GLY A 578 40.33 -30.12 -215.85
N TYR A 579 39.88 -31.09 -214.94
CA TYR A 579 38.56 -31.15 -214.11
C TYR A 579 38.41 -32.07 -212.78
N ALA A 580 37.25 -32.16 -212.01
CA ALA A 580 37.04 -32.83 -210.62
C ALA A 580 35.57 -33.26 -210.07
N SER A 581 35.34 -34.09 -208.95
CA SER A 581 34.04 -34.35 -208.13
C SER A 581 33.98 -35.46 -206.94
N ASN A 582 32.89 -35.52 -206.08
CA ASN A 582 32.31 -36.62 -205.18
C ASN A 582 32.88 -37.03 -203.75
N ALA A 583 32.27 -37.79 -202.76
CA ALA A 583 30.88 -38.05 -202.19
C ALA A 583 30.76 -39.03 -200.91
N GLN A 584 29.58 -39.11 -200.18
CA GLN A 584 29.04 -40.09 -199.12
C GLN A 584 29.49 -40.08 -197.59
N SER A 585 28.99 -40.79 -196.51
CA SER A 585 28.09 -42.00 -196.22
C SER A 585 27.22 -42.02 -194.85
N HIS A 586 27.19 -43.08 -193.97
CA HIS A 586 26.20 -43.38 -192.84
C HIS A 586 26.76 -44.08 -191.55
N SER A 587 26.15 -44.11 -190.31
CA SER A 587 24.73 -44.00 -189.82
C SER A 587 24.54 -43.41 -188.36
N SER A 588 23.49 -43.74 -187.56
CA SER A 588 23.06 -43.01 -186.31
C SER A 588 21.96 -43.65 -185.38
N ASN A 589 21.81 -43.19 -184.10
CA ASN A 589 20.60 -43.09 -183.19
C ASN A 589 20.39 -44.02 -181.94
N LYS A 590 19.47 -43.77 -180.95
CA LYS A 590 19.15 -42.59 -180.04
C LYS A 590 17.92 -42.81 -179.07
N LEU A 591 18.01 -42.37 -177.79
CA LEU A 591 17.02 -41.62 -176.93
C LEU A 591 15.70 -42.21 -176.25
N GLU A 592 15.42 -41.77 -174.99
CA GLU A 592 14.14 -41.20 -174.38
C GLU A 592 13.11 -41.89 -173.39
N LYS A 593 12.90 -41.25 -172.19
CA LYS A 593 11.65 -40.83 -171.41
C LYS A 593 10.66 -41.70 -170.55
N ASN A 594 10.30 -41.12 -169.37
CA ASN A 594 8.95 -40.88 -168.73
C ASN A 594 8.39 -41.64 -167.45
N VAL A 595 7.63 -40.88 -166.61
CA VAL A 595 6.61 -41.28 -165.55
C VAL A 595 7.19 -41.77 -164.18
N ALA A 596 6.60 -41.69 -162.94
CA ALA A 596 5.21 -41.69 -162.40
C ALA A 596 4.92 -40.87 -161.07
N LYS A 597 4.01 -41.37 -160.19
CA LYS A 597 3.51 -40.94 -158.83
C LYS A 597 3.04 -42.21 -158.03
N PRO A 598 2.55 -42.28 -156.74
CA PRO A 598 1.86 -41.24 -155.90
C PRO A 598 2.08 -41.27 -154.34
N ARG A 599 1.49 -40.31 -153.59
CA ARG A 599 0.60 -40.51 -152.37
C ARG A 599 0.21 -39.19 -151.67
N GLY A 600 -0.91 -39.22 -150.92
CA GLY A 600 -1.35 -38.24 -149.89
C GLY A 600 -1.62 -38.97 -148.56
N SER A 601 -1.61 -38.36 -147.37
CA SER A 601 -2.53 -37.33 -146.81
C SER A 601 -3.47 -37.97 -145.76
N GLY A 602 -3.52 -37.47 -144.51
CA GLY A 602 -4.35 -38.06 -143.44
C GLY A 602 -4.73 -37.13 -142.28
N SER A 603 -6.04 -36.93 -142.10
CA SER A 603 -6.80 -36.22 -141.05
C SER A 603 -8.31 -36.41 -141.41
N PRO A 604 -9.34 -36.37 -140.52
CA PRO A 604 -9.40 -35.78 -139.16
C PRO A 604 -10.09 -36.69 -138.09
N PHE A 605 -10.59 -36.06 -137.01
CA PHE A 605 -11.12 -36.66 -135.76
C PHE A 605 -12.55 -37.24 -135.82
N LYS A 606 -12.86 -38.19 -134.90
CA LYS A 606 -13.79 -38.04 -133.72
C LYS A 606 -14.60 -39.32 -133.38
N CYS A 607 -15.05 -39.41 -132.12
CA CYS A 607 -16.18 -40.18 -131.55
C CYS A 607 -15.93 -41.52 -130.80
N ILE A 608 -16.33 -41.50 -129.51
CA ILE A 608 -17.11 -42.50 -128.74
C ILE A 608 -16.61 -43.97 -128.76
N GLY A 609 -16.12 -44.45 -127.62
CA GLY A 609 -15.80 -45.86 -127.40
C GLY A 609 -16.94 -46.66 -126.75
N LEU A 610 -17.44 -47.66 -127.48
CA LEU A 610 -18.24 -48.79 -127.01
C LEU A 610 -18.19 -49.87 -128.11
N GLY A 611 -17.80 -51.10 -127.80
CA GLY A 611 -17.72 -52.18 -128.80
C GLY A 611 -17.02 -53.44 -128.29
N LEU A 612 -17.61 -54.59 -128.55
CA LEU A 612 -17.15 -55.91 -128.12
C LEU A 612 -17.00 -56.83 -129.35
N ALA A 613 -16.11 -57.83 -129.25
CA ALA A 613 -16.11 -59.07 -130.06
C ALA A 613 -15.81 -58.96 -131.59
N GLN A 614 -15.36 -60.02 -132.31
CA GLN A 614 -14.63 -61.27 -132.00
C GLN A 614 -14.27 -61.99 -133.33
N GLN A 615 -13.57 -63.15 -133.24
CA GLN A 615 -13.54 -64.30 -134.17
C GLN A 615 -12.32 -64.49 -135.11
N MET A 616 -12.08 -65.77 -135.43
CA MET A 616 -11.09 -66.33 -136.36
C MET A 616 -11.69 -67.61 -137.01
N LYS A 617 -11.18 -68.00 -138.19
CA LYS A 617 -11.51 -69.21 -139.00
C LYS A 617 -12.91 -69.14 -139.67
N LEU A 618 -13.06 -69.27 -141.00
CA LEU A 618 -12.70 -70.35 -141.96
C LEU A 618 -13.56 -71.62 -141.81
N GLU A 619 -14.06 -72.31 -142.85
CA GLU A 619 -14.31 -72.00 -144.29
C GLU A 619 -15.00 -73.25 -144.96
N LYS A 620 -16.09 -73.06 -145.75
CA LYS A 620 -16.64 -73.91 -146.86
C LYS A 620 -16.86 -75.45 -146.65
N ASP A 621 -17.55 -76.24 -147.49
CA ASP A 621 -18.29 -76.04 -148.77
C ASP A 621 -19.43 -77.08 -149.00
N GLU A 622 -20.28 -76.84 -150.01
CA GLU A 622 -20.96 -77.80 -150.93
C GLU A 622 -21.87 -78.97 -150.42
N ASP A 623 -23.09 -78.61 -150.01
CA ASP A 623 -24.40 -79.02 -150.61
C ASP A 623 -24.83 -80.49 -150.90
N LEU A 624 -23.99 -81.53 -150.87
CA LEU A 624 -24.46 -82.89 -151.29
C LEU A 624 -25.34 -83.62 -150.25
N THR A 625 -25.47 -83.10 -149.03
CA THR A 625 -26.31 -83.62 -147.93
C THR A 625 -27.63 -82.87 -147.71
N ALA A 626 -27.87 -81.74 -148.39
CA ALA A 626 -28.99 -80.83 -148.13
C ALA A 626 -30.37 -81.50 -148.17
N ALA A 627 -30.56 -82.51 -149.03
CA ALA A 627 -31.82 -83.24 -149.18
C ALA A 627 -32.13 -84.26 -148.06
N ARG A 628 -31.19 -84.55 -147.14
CA ARG A 628 -31.40 -85.51 -146.04
C ARG A 628 -31.50 -84.83 -144.66
N LEU A 629 -30.67 -83.81 -144.41
CA LEU A 629 -30.65 -83.08 -143.14
C LEU A 629 -32.02 -82.49 -142.73
N ARG A 630 -32.84 -82.10 -143.70
CA ARG A 630 -34.12 -81.42 -143.45
C ARG A 630 -35.18 -82.27 -142.73
N ILE A 631 -35.01 -83.59 -142.69
CA ILE A 631 -35.90 -84.49 -141.93
C ILE A 631 -35.43 -84.57 -140.47
N GLU A 632 -34.13 -84.74 -140.26
CA GLU A 632 -33.49 -84.88 -138.95
C GLU A 632 -33.62 -83.61 -138.07
N GLU A 633 -33.61 -82.42 -138.69
CA GLU A 633 -33.89 -81.14 -138.01
C GLU A 633 -35.22 -81.14 -137.26
N LEU A 634 -36.30 -81.67 -137.86
CA LEU A 634 -37.65 -81.59 -137.30
C LEU A 634 -37.83 -82.48 -136.06
N GLU A 635 -37.18 -83.64 -136.02
CA GLU A 635 -37.20 -84.54 -134.87
C GLU A 635 -36.43 -83.95 -133.68
N SER A 636 -35.30 -83.28 -133.95
CA SER A 636 -34.51 -82.58 -132.91
C SER A 636 -35.29 -81.47 -132.20
N LEU A 637 -36.17 -80.75 -132.93
CA LEU A 637 -36.94 -79.63 -132.41
C LEU A 637 -38.01 -80.08 -131.41
N ALA A 638 -38.62 -81.25 -131.62
CA ALA A 638 -39.58 -81.85 -130.70
C ALA A 638 -38.92 -82.24 -129.36
N ALA A 639 -37.74 -82.88 -129.41
CA ALA A 639 -37.00 -83.29 -128.22
C ALA A 639 -36.58 -82.08 -127.34
N ASN A 640 -36.23 -80.95 -127.95
CA ASN A 640 -35.85 -79.73 -127.22
C ASN A 640 -37.04 -79.11 -126.46
N ARG A 641 -38.24 -79.07 -127.05
CA ARG A 641 -39.47 -78.61 -126.37
C ARG A 641 -39.79 -79.42 -125.10
N GLN A 642 -39.55 -80.73 -125.12
CA GLN A 642 -39.76 -81.58 -123.95
C GLN A 642 -38.78 -81.27 -122.81
N LYS A 643 -37.51 -80.94 -123.11
CA LYS A 643 -36.51 -80.54 -122.10
C LYS A 643 -36.86 -79.22 -121.41
N GLU A 644 -37.43 -78.27 -122.14
CA GLU A 644 -37.73 -76.93 -121.61
C GLU A 644 -38.79 -76.97 -120.48
N ILE A 645 -39.80 -77.82 -120.61
CA ILE A 645 -40.85 -78.01 -119.59
C ILE A 645 -40.27 -78.49 -118.26
N PHE A 646 -39.37 -79.49 -118.28
CA PHE A 646 -38.69 -79.94 -117.05
C PHE A 646 -37.78 -78.87 -116.43
N SER A 647 -37.12 -78.04 -117.26
CA SER A 647 -36.32 -76.91 -116.78
C SER A 647 -37.13 -75.81 -116.10
N LEU A 648 -38.38 -75.60 -116.51
CA LEU A 648 -39.30 -74.65 -115.89
C LEU A 648 -39.83 -75.18 -114.55
N ASN A 649 -40.22 -76.45 -114.49
CA ASN A 649 -40.73 -77.05 -113.26
C ASN A 649 -39.67 -77.10 -112.14
N ALA A 650 -38.40 -77.35 -112.49
CA ALA A 650 -37.28 -77.30 -111.55
C ALA A 650 -37.02 -75.88 -110.99
N ARG A 651 -37.30 -74.83 -111.77
CA ARG A 651 -37.19 -73.43 -111.32
C ARG A 651 -38.32 -73.01 -110.38
N LEU A 652 -39.52 -73.57 -110.52
CA LEU A 652 -40.65 -73.27 -109.64
C LEU A 652 -40.36 -73.74 -108.20
N ALA A 653 -39.96 -75.00 -108.03
CA ALA A 653 -39.62 -75.56 -106.72
C ALA A 653 -38.44 -74.84 -106.04
N ALA A 654 -37.47 -74.33 -106.81
CA ALA A 654 -36.38 -73.53 -106.29
C ALA A 654 -36.86 -72.18 -105.72
N ALA A 655 -37.82 -71.53 -106.36
CA ALA A 655 -38.41 -70.28 -105.89
C ALA A 655 -39.21 -70.47 -104.58
N GLU A 656 -39.97 -71.56 -104.47
CA GLU A 656 -40.72 -71.92 -103.26
C GLU A 656 -39.80 -72.14 -102.05
N SER A 657 -38.64 -72.78 -102.25
CA SER A 657 -37.63 -72.94 -101.19
C SER A 657 -37.13 -71.59 -100.68
N MET A 658 -36.76 -70.67 -101.58
CA MET A 658 -36.22 -69.35 -101.19
C MET A 658 -37.22 -68.55 -100.33
N THR A 659 -38.53 -68.65 -100.59
CA THR A 659 -39.54 -67.99 -99.75
C THR A 659 -39.60 -68.55 -98.32
N HIS A 660 -39.28 -69.82 -98.10
CA HIS A 660 -39.22 -70.40 -96.76
C HIS A 660 -37.93 -70.06 -95.99
N ASP A 661 -36.82 -69.79 -96.68
CA ASP A 661 -35.58 -69.32 -96.05
C ASP A 661 -35.74 -67.86 -95.55
N VAL A 662 -36.26 -66.95 -96.39
CA VAL A 662 -36.46 -65.54 -96.03
C VAL A 662 -37.38 -65.35 -94.80
N ILE A 663 -38.41 -66.17 -94.66
CA ILE A 663 -39.31 -66.15 -93.49
C ILE A 663 -38.58 -66.57 -92.21
N ARG A 664 -37.62 -67.49 -92.30
CA ARG A 664 -36.82 -67.97 -91.17
C ARG A 664 -35.87 -66.88 -90.66
N ASP A 665 -35.18 -66.21 -91.57
CA ASP A 665 -34.20 -65.17 -91.24
C ASP A 665 -34.87 -63.95 -90.59
N LEU A 666 -36.04 -63.54 -91.09
CA LEU A 666 -36.85 -62.46 -90.49
C LEU A 666 -37.31 -62.77 -89.06
N LEU A 667 -37.54 -64.04 -88.72
CA LEU A 667 -37.86 -64.45 -87.34
C LEU A 667 -36.62 -64.49 -86.43
N GLY A 668 -35.45 -64.85 -86.97
CA GLY A 668 -34.17 -64.76 -86.27
C GLY A 668 -33.83 -63.33 -85.87
N VAL A 669 -33.82 -62.40 -86.83
CA VAL A 669 -33.55 -60.97 -86.59
C VAL A 669 -34.48 -60.37 -85.53
N LYS A 670 -35.75 -60.78 -85.48
CA LYS A 670 -36.71 -60.34 -84.46
C LYS A 670 -36.33 -60.81 -83.04
N LEU A 671 -35.83 -62.03 -82.89
CA LEU A 671 -35.37 -62.57 -81.61
C LEU A 671 -34.12 -61.83 -81.13
N ASP A 672 -33.13 -61.66 -82.00
CA ASP A 672 -31.88 -60.97 -81.67
C ASP A 672 -32.13 -59.51 -81.28
N MET A 673 -33.02 -58.80 -81.98
CA MET A 673 -33.41 -57.43 -81.64
C MET A 673 -34.11 -57.36 -80.26
N THR A 674 -34.89 -58.38 -79.88
CA THR A 674 -35.54 -58.48 -78.57
C THR A 674 -34.52 -58.74 -77.45
N ASN A 675 -33.52 -59.57 -77.71
CA ASN A 675 -32.42 -59.85 -76.78
C ASN A 675 -31.53 -58.61 -76.58
N TYR A 676 -31.28 -57.83 -77.64
CA TYR A 676 -30.45 -56.63 -77.56
C TYR A 676 -31.12 -55.51 -76.75
N VAL A 677 -32.43 -55.30 -76.92
CA VAL A 677 -33.21 -54.33 -76.12
C VAL A 677 -33.21 -54.69 -74.64
N SER A 678 -33.44 -55.96 -74.29
CA SER A 678 -33.44 -56.40 -72.89
C SER A 678 -32.05 -56.39 -72.23
N LEU A 679 -30.96 -56.55 -73.00
CA LEU A 679 -29.60 -56.34 -72.51
C LEU A 679 -29.32 -54.86 -72.18
N LEU A 680 -29.73 -53.94 -73.05
CA LEU A 680 -29.55 -52.49 -72.86
C LEU A 680 -30.30 -51.99 -71.62
N ASP A 681 -31.56 -52.40 -71.45
CA ASP A 681 -32.40 -51.96 -70.33
C ASP A 681 -31.82 -52.39 -68.97
N ASN A 682 -31.38 -53.66 -68.84
CA ASN A 682 -30.67 -54.15 -67.66
C ASN A 682 -29.37 -53.36 -67.39
N GLN A 683 -28.56 -53.10 -68.43
CA GLN A 683 -27.32 -52.33 -68.25
C GLN A 683 -27.58 -50.87 -67.83
N GLN A 684 -28.71 -50.29 -68.26
CA GLN A 684 -29.10 -48.93 -67.90
C GLN A 684 -29.64 -48.85 -66.47
N VAL A 685 -30.44 -49.83 -66.02
CA VAL A 685 -30.85 -49.97 -64.61
C VAL A 685 -29.65 -50.17 -63.69
N GLN A 686 -28.66 -50.98 -64.10
CA GLN A 686 -27.44 -51.19 -63.32
C GLN A 686 -26.64 -49.89 -63.16
N LYS A 687 -26.43 -49.13 -64.24
CA LYS A 687 -25.76 -47.80 -64.20
C LYS A 687 -26.48 -46.79 -63.31
N ILE A 688 -27.82 -46.77 -63.31
CA ILE A 688 -28.62 -45.92 -62.43
C ILE A 688 -28.43 -46.32 -60.95
N THR A 689 -28.39 -47.62 -60.68
CA THR A 689 -28.20 -48.18 -59.33
C THR A 689 -26.79 -47.89 -58.78
N GLU A 690 -25.76 -48.07 -59.60
CA GLU A 690 -24.38 -47.73 -59.25
C GLU A 690 -24.19 -46.23 -59.03
N LYS A 691 -24.77 -45.39 -59.90
CA LYS A 691 -24.74 -43.93 -59.71
C LYS A 691 -25.42 -43.52 -58.40
N ALA A 692 -26.64 -43.97 -58.13
CA ALA A 692 -27.36 -43.61 -56.90
C ALA A 692 -26.59 -44.03 -55.63
N ARG A 693 -25.78 -45.10 -55.69
CA ARG A 693 -24.90 -45.54 -54.61
C ARG A 693 -23.67 -44.66 -54.45
N LEU A 694 -23.08 -44.16 -55.54
CA LEU A 694 -21.98 -43.19 -55.51
C LEU A 694 -22.46 -41.82 -55.01
N ASP A 695 -23.58 -41.31 -55.54
CA ASP A 695 -24.19 -40.04 -55.12
C ASP A 695 -24.52 -40.05 -53.60
N ASN A 696 -24.95 -41.20 -53.05
CA ASN A 696 -25.19 -41.36 -51.61
C ASN A 696 -23.90 -41.34 -50.78
N LEU A 697 -22.84 -42.02 -51.25
CA LEU A 697 -21.53 -42.04 -50.58
C LEU A 697 -20.88 -40.64 -50.60
N GLU A 698 -21.01 -39.92 -51.72
CA GLU A 698 -20.55 -38.54 -51.86
C GLU A 698 -21.34 -37.58 -50.94
N SER A 699 -22.65 -37.80 -50.75
CA SER A 699 -23.44 -37.08 -49.74
C SER A 699 -22.91 -37.33 -48.33
N GLN A 700 -22.68 -38.58 -47.94
CA GLN A 700 -22.15 -38.90 -46.60
C GLN A 700 -20.77 -38.28 -46.34
N VAL A 701 -19.90 -38.23 -47.36
CA VAL A 701 -18.60 -37.54 -47.26
C VAL A 701 -18.80 -36.04 -47.03
N LYS A 702 -19.69 -35.39 -47.80
CA LYS A 702 -20.02 -33.96 -47.64
C LYS A 702 -20.69 -33.64 -46.31
N ASP A 703 -21.59 -34.49 -45.82
CA ASP A 703 -22.22 -34.33 -44.51
C ASP A 703 -21.17 -34.42 -43.39
N HIS A 704 -20.21 -35.33 -43.50
CA HIS A 704 -19.12 -35.49 -42.55
C HIS A 704 -18.08 -34.34 -42.63
N GLU A 705 -17.85 -33.79 -43.83
CA GLU A 705 -17.06 -32.58 -44.05
C GLU A 705 -17.75 -31.33 -43.46
N VAL A 706 -19.07 -31.18 -43.65
CA VAL A 706 -19.88 -30.12 -43.03
C VAL A 706 -19.88 -30.21 -41.51
N VAL A 707 -19.85 -31.41 -40.92
CA VAL A 707 -19.68 -31.58 -39.47
C VAL A 707 -18.30 -31.11 -39.01
N LYS A 708 -17.22 -31.47 -39.72
CA LYS A 708 -15.85 -31.00 -39.41
C LYS A 708 -15.72 -29.48 -39.54
N LEU A 709 -16.24 -28.88 -40.61
CA LEU A 709 -16.23 -27.43 -40.82
C LEU A 709 -17.04 -26.68 -39.76
N LYS A 710 -18.17 -27.25 -39.28
CA LYS A 710 -18.93 -26.69 -38.15
C LYS A 710 -18.16 -26.80 -36.84
N GLN A 711 -17.44 -27.90 -36.61
CA GLN A 711 -16.61 -28.05 -35.42
C GLN A 711 -15.46 -27.03 -35.42
N GLN A 712 -14.73 -26.90 -36.53
CA GLN A 712 -13.67 -25.88 -36.69
C GLN A 712 -14.21 -24.45 -36.55
N LEU A 713 -15.43 -24.17 -37.05
CA LEU A 713 -16.08 -22.89 -36.86
C LEU A 713 -16.42 -22.61 -35.39
N ASN A 714 -16.86 -23.62 -34.64
CA ASN A 714 -17.10 -23.49 -33.20
C ASN A 714 -15.78 -23.27 -32.44
N GLU A 715 -14.73 -24.02 -32.76
CA GLU A 715 -13.38 -23.86 -32.19
C GLU A 715 -12.88 -22.41 -32.40
N PHE A 716 -13.00 -21.85 -33.61
CA PHE A 716 -12.67 -20.43 -33.86
C PHE A 716 -13.60 -19.43 -33.16
N VAL A 717 -14.86 -19.78 -32.88
CA VAL A 717 -15.78 -18.92 -32.10
C VAL A 717 -15.41 -18.93 -30.62
N GLU A 718 -15.03 -20.07 -30.07
CA GLU A 718 -14.54 -20.21 -28.69
C GLU A 718 -13.19 -19.52 -28.49
N GLU A 719 -12.22 -19.69 -29.41
CA GLU A 719 -10.98 -18.92 -29.42
C GLU A 719 -11.25 -17.41 -29.47
N ARG A 720 -12.09 -16.94 -30.41
CA ARG A 720 -12.45 -15.53 -30.54
C ARG A 720 -13.12 -14.99 -29.28
N GLN A 721 -13.96 -15.78 -28.61
CA GLN A 721 -14.60 -15.39 -27.36
C GLN A 721 -13.56 -15.25 -26.24
N GLY A 722 -12.62 -16.20 -26.12
CA GLY A 722 -11.49 -16.09 -25.19
C GLY A 722 -10.60 -14.86 -25.46
N TRP A 723 -10.33 -14.53 -26.73
CA TRP A 723 -9.60 -13.30 -27.09
C TRP A 723 -10.36 -12.01 -26.71
N LEU A 724 -11.69 -11.99 -26.82
CA LEU A 724 -12.51 -10.86 -26.38
C LEU A 724 -12.50 -10.72 -24.85
N GLU A 725 -12.67 -11.83 -24.13
CA GLU A 725 -12.59 -11.86 -22.67
C GLU A 725 -11.20 -11.45 -22.16
N GLU A 726 -10.13 -11.81 -22.87
CA GLU A 726 -8.78 -11.35 -22.56
C GLU A 726 -8.61 -9.84 -22.80
N ILE A 727 -9.16 -9.30 -23.88
CA ILE A 727 -9.12 -7.85 -24.16
C ILE A 727 -9.89 -7.08 -23.09
N ASP A 728 -11.10 -7.52 -22.72
CA ASP A 728 -11.91 -6.90 -21.66
C ASP A 728 -11.22 -7.01 -20.29
N ARG A 729 -10.58 -8.15 -19.99
CA ARG A 729 -9.74 -8.33 -18.80
C ARG A 729 -8.57 -7.37 -18.77
N LYS A 730 -7.81 -7.23 -19.87
CA LYS A 730 -6.68 -6.28 -19.96
C LYS A 730 -7.14 -4.82 -19.89
N GLN A 731 -8.30 -4.49 -20.44
CA GLN A 731 -8.88 -3.15 -20.33
C GLN A 731 -9.33 -2.85 -18.90
N ALA A 732 -9.88 -3.82 -18.17
CA ALA A 732 -10.20 -3.69 -16.74
C ALA A 732 -8.93 -3.54 -15.88
N GLU A 733 -7.90 -4.36 -16.09
CA GLU A 733 -6.59 -4.25 -15.43
C GLU A 733 -5.97 -2.86 -15.67
N LEU A 734 -5.92 -2.39 -16.92
CA LEU A 734 -5.36 -1.07 -17.27
C LEU A 734 -6.16 0.08 -16.64
N THR A 735 -7.49 -0.05 -16.56
CA THR A 735 -8.35 0.95 -15.89
C THR A 735 -8.10 0.97 -14.38
N ALA A 736 -7.95 -0.19 -13.74
CA ALA A 736 -7.63 -0.30 -12.33
C ALA A 736 -6.23 0.28 -12.00
N VAL A 737 -5.23 0.01 -12.85
CA VAL A 737 -3.89 0.61 -12.74
C VAL A 737 -3.93 2.14 -12.91
N HIS A 738 -4.74 2.66 -13.84
CA HIS A 738 -4.89 4.10 -14.03
C HIS A 738 -5.53 4.78 -12.80
N VAL A 739 -6.57 4.18 -12.21
CA VAL A 739 -7.20 4.66 -10.96
C VAL A 739 -6.22 4.59 -9.79
N ALA A 740 -5.45 3.50 -9.66
CA ALA A 740 -4.44 3.36 -8.62
C ALA A 740 -3.33 4.43 -8.74
N LEU A 741 -2.86 4.70 -9.96
CA LEU A 741 -1.87 5.74 -10.24
C LEU A 741 -2.37 7.14 -9.86
N GLU A 742 -3.61 7.48 -10.21
CA GLU A 742 -4.20 8.78 -9.87
C GLU A 742 -4.47 8.92 -8.36
N ASN A 743 -4.89 7.85 -7.69
CA ASN A 743 -5.02 7.84 -6.22
C ASN A 743 -3.67 8.09 -5.52
N VAL A 744 -2.58 7.50 -6.00
CA VAL A 744 -1.21 7.80 -5.50
C VAL A 744 -0.82 9.25 -5.81
N ARG A 745 -1.07 9.72 -7.03
CA ARG A 745 -0.81 11.11 -7.44
C ARG A 745 -1.53 12.14 -6.55
N GLN A 746 -2.77 11.84 -6.13
CA GLN A 746 -3.53 12.69 -5.21
C GLN A 746 -2.99 12.63 -3.78
N ARG A 747 -2.61 11.44 -3.30
CA ARG A 747 -1.97 11.27 -2.00
C ARG A 747 -0.64 12.04 -1.89
N ASP A 748 0.19 12.00 -2.93
CA ASP A 748 1.45 12.75 -2.96
C ASP A 748 1.24 14.27 -2.96
N GLN A 749 0.17 14.77 -3.60
CA GLN A 749 -0.21 16.18 -3.54
C GLN A 749 -0.64 16.59 -2.13
N LEU A 750 -1.45 15.78 -1.44
CA LEU A 750 -1.87 16.04 -0.06
C LEU A 750 -0.66 16.02 0.89
N LEU A 751 0.20 14.99 0.81
CA LEU A 751 1.43 14.89 1.60
C LEU A 751 2.39 16.06 1.35
N LYS A 752 2.43 16.60 0.12
CA LYS A 752 3.21 17.80 -0.20
C LYS A 752 2.64 19.05 0.49
N ILE A 753 1.32 19.25 0.45
CA ILE A 753 0.65 20.38 1.11
C ILE A 753 0.86 20.30 2.63
N GLU A 754 0.70 19.12 3.23
CA GLU A 754 0.98 18.87 4.64
C GLU A 754 2.44 19.19 5.00
N ASN A 755 3.40 18.75 4.18
CA ASN A 755 4.82 19.08 4.36
C ASN A 755 5.11 20.59 4.24
N GLU A 756 4.38 21.33 3.40
CA GLU A 756 4.51 22.78 3.28
C GLU A 756 3.89 23.51 4.49
N MET A 757 2.76 23.02 5.00
CA MET A 757 2.14 23.48 6.25
C MET A 757 3.07 23.26 7.47
N LEU A 758 3.58 22.04 7.65
CA LEU A 758 4.50 21.69 8.74
C LEU A 758 5.81 22.50 8.68
N LYS A 759 6.29 22.86 7.49
CA LYS A 759 7.43 23.78 7.33
C LYS A 759 7.10 25.20 7.81
N MET A 760 5.92 25.73 7.49
CA MET A 760 5.48 27.04 7.98
C MET A 760 5.30 27.04 9.50
N GLU A 761 4.70 25.99 10.07
CA GLU A 761 4.62 25.82 11.53
C GLU A 761 6.00 25.75 12.19
N ASN A 762 6.94 24.98 11.62
CA ASN A 762 8.31 24.88 12.14
C ASN A 762 9.03 26.24 12.17
N VAL A 763 8.78 27.10 11.17
CA VAL A 763 9.26 28.50 11.14
C VAL A 763 8.58 29.34 12.23
N ASN A 764 7.27 29.19 12.42
CA ASN A 764 6.53 29.90 13.48
C ASN A 764 7.01 29.50 14.90
N TYR A 765 7.20 28.21 15.16
CA TYR A 765 7.76 27.73 16.43
C TYR A 765 9.19 28.24 16.66
N LYS A 766 10.06 28.21 15.63
CA LYS A 766 11.41 28.81 15.71
C LYS A 766 11.36 30.31 16.04
N LYS A 767 10.45 31.06 15.44
CA LYS A 767 10.22 32.48 15.78
C LYS A 767 9.78 32.65 17.23
N LYS A 768 8.85 31.83 17.72
CA LYS A 768 8.37 31.89 19.11
C LYS A 768 9.48 31.53 20.13
N VAL A 769 10.35 30.56 19.81
CA VAL A 769 11.54 30.25 20.62
C VAL A 769 12.49 31.46 20.68
N LEU A 770 12.79 32.11 19.55
CA LEU A 770 13.65 33.31 19.53
C LEU A 770 13.04 34.49 20.31
N GLU A 771 11.72 34.67 20.28
CA GLU A 771 11.01 35.65 21.11
C GLU A 771 11.18 35.35 22.61
N LEU A 772 10.92 34.10 23.02
CA LEU A 772 11.04 33.66 24.42
C LEU A 772 12.48 33.71 24.93
N GLU A 773 13.46 33.33 24.12
CA GLU A 773 14.89 33.53 24.43
C GLU A 773 15.20 35.02 24.66
N GLY A 774 14.64 35.91 23.84
CA GLY A 774 14.78 37.36 23.98
C GLY A 774 14.18 37.89 25.29
N GLU A 775 13.05 37.33 25.73
CA GLU A 775 12.42 37.64 27.02
C GLU A 775 13.25 37.10 28.21
N VAL A 776 13.72 35.86 28.15
CA VAL A 776 14.61 35.26 29.17
C VAL A 776 15.93 36.05 29.29
N LYS A 777 16.51 36.52 28.18
CA LYS A 777 17.71 37.37 28.17
C LYS A 777 17.46 38.74 28.84
N LYS A 778 16.29 39.37 28.63
CA LYS A 778 15.90 40.62 29.32
C LYS A 778 15.74 40.42 30.83
N LEU A 779 15.06 39.34 31.24
CA LEU A 779 14.76 39.05 32.65
C LEU A 779 16.00 38.66 33.46
N SER A 780 16.88 37.83 32.89
CA SER A 780 18.08 37.35 33.59
C SER A 780 19.20 38.38 33.69
N GLY A 781 19.38 39.24 32.68
CA GLY A 781 20.56 40.10 32.56
C GLY A 781 20.57 41.35 33.43
N GLN A 782 19.49 42.14 33.46
CA GLN A 782 19.60 43.56 33.84
C GLN A 782 18.63 44.01 34.96
N GLN A 783 17.32 43.70 34.85
CA GLN A 783 16.35 44.08 35.89
C GLN A 783 16.65 43.41 37.24
N ASN A 784 16.99 42.12 37.21
CA ASN A 784 17.27 41.32 38.41
C ASN A 784 18.53 41.82 39.17
N LEU A 785 19.51 42.40 38.47
CA LEU A 785 20.69 43.00 39.10
C LEU A 785 20.35 44.33 39.79
N GLN A 786 19.58 45.21 39.15
CA GLN A 786 19.14 46.47 39.79
C GLN A 786 18.26 46.21 41.01
N GLN A 787 17.35 45.22 40.95
CA GLN A 787 16.55 44.80 42.10
C GLN A 787 17.44 44.27 43.24
N ARG A 788 18.42 43.39 42.95
CA ARG A 788 19.38 42.91 43.96
C ARG A 788 20.20 44.04 44.60
N ILE A 789 20.66 45.01 43.81
CA ILE A 789 21.38 46.19 44.32
C ILE A 789 20.48 47.03 45.23
N HIS A 790 19.22 47.27 44.83
CA HIS A 790 18.26 48.05 45.62
C HIS A 790 17.90 47.35 46.95
N HIS A 791 17.61 46.04 46.92
CA HIS A 791 17.37 45.26 48.14
C HIS A 791 18.60 45.24 49.06
N HIS A 792 19.80 45.07 48.52
CA HIS A 792 21.04 45.12 49.32
C HIS A 792 21.26 46.49 49.97
N ALA A 793 20.97 47.59 49.25
CA ALA A 793 21.04 48.94 49.80
C ALA A 793 20.04 49.14 50.96
N LYS A 794 18.77 48.73 50.77
CA LYS A 794 17.73 48.83 51.80
C LYS A 794 18.06 47.98 53.04
N ILE A 795 18.49 46.73 52.86
CA ILE A 795 18.90 45.85 53.97
C ILE A 795 20.09 46.46 54.74
N LYS A 796 21.01 47.14 54.06
CA LYS A 796 22.15 47.83 54.71
C LYS A 796 21.71 49.06 55.51
N GLU A 797 20.72 49.79 55.03
CA GLU A 797 20.10 50.93 55.74
C GLU A 797 19.33 50.46 56.98
N GLU A 798 18.49 49.43 56.86
CA GLU A 798 17.77 48.83 57.98
C GLU A 798 18.71 48.27 59.05
N ASN A 799 19.80 47.58 58.66
CA ASN A 799 20.82 47.11 59.61
C ASN A 799 21.55 48.25 60.33
N ASN A 800 21.83 49.38 59.66
CA ASN A 800 22.39 50.56 60.31
C ASN A 800 21.42 51.15 61.34
N MET A 801 20.13 51.26 61.01
CA MET A 801 19.09 51.74 61.93
C MET A 801 18.93 50.82 63.15
N LEU A 802 18.87 49.50 62.95
CA LEU A 802 18.82 48.52 64.03
C LEU A 802 20.07 48.57 64.92
N LYS A 803 21.26 48.76 64.33
CA LYS A 803 22.51 48.95 65.09
C LYS A 803 22.45 50.20 65.98
N ILE A 804 22.02 51.34 65.46
CA ILE A 804 21.87 52.59 66.23
C ILE A 804 20.85 52.40 67.37
N GLN A 805 19.71 51.76 67.10
CA GLN A 805 18.71 51.45 68.12
C GLN A 805 19.25 50.53 69.22
N ASN A 806 20.07 49.53 68.87
CA ASN A 806 20.68 48.62 69.84
C ASN A 806 21.77 49.32 70.67
N GLU A 807 22.56 50.21 70.07
CA GLU A 807 23.51 51.08 70.79
C GLU A 807 22.79 52.03 71.76
N GLU A 808 21.67 52.64 71.34
CA GLU A 808 20.78 53.41 72.22
C GLU A 808 20.20 52.58 73.37
N LEU A 809 19.71 51.37 73.11
CA LEU A 809 19.18 50.47 74.13
C LEU A 809 20.28 50.06 75.12
N GLY A 810 21.50 49.79 74.66
CA GLY A 810 22.65 49.57 75.52
C GLY A 810 23.02 50.79 76.39
N VAL A 811 22.86 52.01 75.87
CA VAL A 811 23.01 53.24 76.67
C VAL A 811 21.88 53.41 77.68
N LYS A 812 20.63 53.11 77.31
CA LYS A 812 19.46 53.15 78.20
C LYS A 812 19.60 52.12 79.33
N LEU A 813 20.00 50.89 79.01
CA LEU A 813 20.25 49.81 79.98
C LEU A 813 21.32 50.22 81.00
N ARG A 814 22.49 50.67 80.55
CA ARG A 814 23.56 51.15 81.45
C ARG A 814 23.12 52.31 82.35
N ARG A 815 22.28 53.22 81.85
CA ARG A 815 21.69 54.29 82.67
C ARG A 815 20.73 53.72 83.72
N THR A 816 19.87 52.76 83.36
CA THR A 816 18.97 52.11 84.34
C THR A 816 19.72 51.25 85.35
N GLU A 817 20.81 50.59 84.98
CA GLU A 817 21.67 49.83 85.89
C GLU A 817 22.35 50.74 86.94
N VAL A 818 22.86 51.90 86.52
CA VAL A 818 23.40 52.93 87.43
C VAL A 818 22.31 53.48 88.36
N VAL A 819 21.12 53.79 87.84
CA VAL A 819 19.99 54.26 88.66
C VAL A 819 19.53 53.19 89.64
N LEU A 820 19.40 51.93 89.22
CA LEU A 820 19.02 50.81 90.11
C LEU A 820 20.10 50.54 91.18
N SER A 821 21.38 50.68 90.83
CA SER A 821 22.47 50.54 91.79
C SER A 821 22.41 51.65 92.85
N ARG A 822 22.24 52.91 92.42
CA ARG A 822 22.04 54.05 93.32
C ARG A 822 20.79 53.90 94.19
N VAL A 823 19.66 53.46 93.63
CA VAL A 823 18.42 53.25 94.40
C VAL A 823 18.57 52.10 95.41
N ARG A 824 19.29 51.02 95.06
CA ARG A 824 19.64 49.96 96.02
C ARG A 824 20.53 50.48 97.16
N GLU A 825 21.50 51.34 96.84
CA GLU A 825 22.38 51.98 97.81
C GLU A 825 21.61 52.95 98.73
N GLU A 826 20.79 53.84 98.18
CA GLU A 826 19.93 54.77 98.93
C GLU A 826 18.92 54.02 99.82
N LEU A 827 18.32 52.93 99.32
CA LEU A 827 17.40 52.08 100.07
C LEU A 827 18.11 51.29 101.18
N GLY A 828 19.36 50.88 100.97
CA GLY A 828 20.22 50.30 102.01
C GLY A 828 20.57 51.31 103.11
N HIS A 829 20.93 52.53 102.74
CA HIS A 829 21.14 53.64 103.69
C HIS A 829 19.87 53.99 104.47
N TYR A 830 18.69 53.99 103.81
CA TYR A 830 17.39 54.23 104.45
C TYR A 830 16.99 53.11 105.42
N ARG A 831 17.29 51.84 105.11
CA ARG A 831 17.10 50.75 106.07
C ARG A 831 18.03 50.91 107.28
N ALA A 832 19.30 51.22 107.05
CA ALA A 832 20.28 51.44 108.10
C ALA A 832 19.88 52.58 109.06
N SER A 833 19.34 53.69 108.53
CA SER A 833 18.90 54.82 109.37
C SER A 833 17.64 54.52 110.21
N ILE A 834 16.88 53.47 109.87
CA ILE A 834 15.74 52.96 110.65
C ILE A 834 16.17 51.75 111.52
N GLY A 835 17.48 51.51 111.67
CA GLY A 835 18.02 50.41 112.49
C GLY A 835 17.79 49.01 111.90
N LYS A 836 17.43 48.91 110.62
CA LYS A 836 17.30 47.64 109.88
C LYS A 836 18.57 47.37 109.07
N SER A 837 18.84 46.10 108.76
CA SER A 837 20.01 45.74 107.95
C SER A 837 20.02 46.46 106.59
N PRO A 838 21.17 46.94 106.07
CA PRO A 838 21.26 47.54 104.74
C PRO A 838 20.84 46.57 103.64
N CYS A 839 21.23 45.29 103.77
CA CYS A 839 20.74 44.20 102.93
C CYS A 839 19.39 43.67 103.44
N VAL A 840 18.60 43.07 102.55
CA VAL A 840 17.44 42.26 102.98
C VAL A 840 17.98 41.08 103.79
N ASN A 841 17.48 40.88 105.01
CA ASN A 841 17.68 39.61 105.70
C ASN A 841 16.64 38.62 105.16
N PHE A 842 17.00 37.92 104.09
CA PHE A 842 16.10 36.98 103.41
C PHE A 842 15.63 35.84 104.35
N ASP A 843 16.45 35.44 105.32
CA ASP A 843 16.09 34.40 106.30
C ASP A 843 14.96 34.87 107.23
N GLU A 844 14.98 36.14 107.64
CA GLU A 844 13.90 36.75 108.44
C GLU A 844 12.65 37.02 107.60
N GLU A 845 12.80 37.43 106.33
CA GLU A 845 11.68 37.60 105.40
C GLU A 845 10.99 36.26 105.10
N GLN A 846 11.75 35.19 104.90
CA GLN A 846 11.24 33.83 104.70
C GLN A 846 10.59 33.29 106.00
N ARG A 847 11.16 33.58 107.17
CA ARG A 847 10.54 33.26 108.47
C ARG A 847 9.22 34.00 108.69
N LEU A 848 9.12 35.26 108.26
CA LEU A 848 7.89 36.04 108.32
C LEU A 848 6.84 35.57 107.30
N ASN A 849 7.25 35.16 106.10
CA ASN A 849 6.35 34.53 105.12
C ASN A 849 5.79 33.20 105.64
N ASN A 850 6.59 32.36 106.29
CA ASN A 850 6.09 31.13 106.92
C ASN A 850 5.03 31.45 107.99
N LYS A 851 5.28 32.44 108.87
CA LYS A 851 4.30 32.89 109.87
C LYS A 851 3.04 33.53 109.28
N LEU A 852 3.16 34.22 108.15
CA LEU A 852 2.01 34.75 107.43
C LEU A 852 1.17 33.60 106.86
N ARG A 853 1.80 32.55 106.33
CA ARG A 853 1.14 31.35 105.82
C ARG A 853 0.45 30.57 106.94
N GLU A 854 1.10 30.38 108.09
CA GLU A 854 0.49 29.83 109.31
C GLU A 854 -0.76 30.64 109.71
N SER A 855 -0.66 31.98 109.75
CA SER A 855 -1.81 32.85 110.05
C SER A 855 -2.90 32.87 108.96
N ASP A 856 -2.59 32.50 107.71
CA ASP A 856 -3.58 32.32 106.65
C ASP A 856 -4.26 30.95 106.72
N GLU A 857 -3.51 29.90 107.07
CA GLU A 857 -4.03 28.57 107.40
C GLU A 857 -5.01 28.67 108.59
N ASP A 858 -4.66 29.41 109.66
CA ASP A 858 -5.56 29.72 110.78
C ASP A 858 -6.84 30.47 110.35
N ARG A 859 -6.71 31.49 109.48
CA ARG A 859 -7.86 32.24 108.95
C ARG A 859 -8.79 31.38 108.11
N VAL A 860 -8.22 30.48 107.31
CA VAL A 860 -8.99 29.53 106.49
C VAL A 860 -9.69 28.51 107.37
N GLN A 861 -9.06 28.01 108.45
CA GLN A 861 -9.73 27.14 109.43
C GLN A 861 -10.90 27.87 110.12
N LEU A 862 -10.70 29.12 110.56
CA LEU A 862 -11.75 29.90 111.21
C LEU A 862 -12.95 30.17 110.27
N ALA A 863 -12.68 30.43 108.98
CA ALA A 863 -13.72 30.59 107.97
C ALA A 863 -14.52 29.29 107.73
N HIS A 864 -13.86 28.13 107.72
CA HIS A 864 -14.54 26.84 107.63
C HIS A 864 -15.39 26.54 108.88
N LYS A 865 -14.89 26.82 110.09
CA LYS A 865 -15.67 26.68 111.34
C LYS A 865 -16.91 27.58 111.35
N LEU A 866 -16.80 28.82 110.86
CA LEU A 866 -17.97 29.71 110.70
C LEU A 866 -18.98 29.18 109.67
N LEU A 867 -18.51 28.68 108.51
CA LEU A 867 -19.39 28.12 107.47
C LEU A 867 -20.11 26.85 107.98
N ALA A 868 -19.42 26.00 108.74
CA ALA A 868 -19.99 24.81 109.37
C ALA A 868 -21.11 25.20 110.36
N LEU A 869 -20.86 26.17 111.25
CA LEU A 869 -21.85 26.68 112.20
C LEU A 869 -23.10 27.22 111.47
N CYS A 870 -22.91 28.04 110.43
CA CYS A 870 -24.02 28.56 109.61
C CYS A 870 -24.83 27.42 108.95
N THR A 871 -24.14 26.38 108.48
CA THR A 871 -24.75 25.20 107.86
C THR A 871 -25.56 24.38 108.89
N SER A 872 -25.07 24.22 110.11
CA SER A 872 -25.75 23.49 111.19
C SER A 872 -27.03 24.22 111.65
N VAL A 873 -26.99 25.54 111.77
CA VAL A 873 -28.17 26.35 112.12
C VAL A 873 -29.26 26.28 111.03
N LEU A 874 -28.89 26.41 109.75
CA LEU A 874 -29.81 26.23 108.62
C LEU A 874 -30.45 24.83 108.59
N LYS A 875 -29.63 23.78 108.80
CA LYS A 875 -30.12 22.39 108.93
C LYS A 875 -31.11 22.22 110.09
N ALA A 876 -30.81 22.79 111.26
CA ALA A 876 -31.68 22.71 112.43
C ALA A 876 -33.04 23.39 112.19
N ALA A 877 -33.08 24.50 111.44
CA ALA A 877 -34.33 25.14 111.02
C ALA A 877 -35.12 24.34 109.98
N GLY A 878 -34.48 23.36 109.32
CA GLY A 878 -35.05 22.58 108.22
C GLY A 878 -34.90 23.25 106.86
N ILE A 879 -34.00 24.23 106.72
CA ILE A 879 -33.77 25.00 105.51
C ILE A 879 -32.57 24.41 104.74
N THR A 880 -32.82 23.85 103.56
CA THR A 880 -31.79 23.26 102.71
C THR A 880 -31.36 24.23 101.61
N MET A 881 -30.20 24.87 101.77
CA MET A 881 -29.58 25.73 100.76
C MET A 881 -28.30 25.09 100.17
N PRO A 882 -27.91 25.42 98.92
CA PRO A 882 -26.62 25.03 98.35
C PRO A 882 -25.46 25.67 99.13
N ILE A 883 -24.32 24.97 99.21
CA ILE A 883 -23.15 25.41 100.01
C ILE A 883 -22.58 26.76 99.54
N SER A 884 -22.74 27.11 98.26
CA SER A 884 -22.36 28.42 97.70
C SER A 884 -23.14 29.61 98.28
N ASP A 885 -24.33 29.36 98.80
CA ASP A 885 -25.32 30.38 99.14
C ASP A 885 -25.46 30.53 100.68
N ILE A 886 -24.72 29.72 101.43
CA ILE A 886 -24.70 29.74 102.90
C ILE A 886 -23.92 30.97 103.37
N CYS A 887 -24.64 31.95 103.91
CA CYS A 887 -24.07 33.15 104.52
C CYS A 887 -24.55 33.31 105.98
N PRO A 888 -23.78 34.00 106.85
CA PRO A 888 -24.14 34.16 108.26
C PRO A 888 -25.53 34.77 108.49
N ALA A 889 -25.94 35.74 107.67
CA ALA A 889 -27.26 36.38 107.79
C ALA A 889 -28.43 35.39 107.56
N ALA A 890 -28.29 34.45 106.62
CA ALA A 890 -29.32 33.43 106.38
C ALA A 890 -29.40 32.42 107.52
N ALA A 891 -28.27 32.12 108.17
CA ALA A 891 -28.25 31.31 109.39
C ALA A 891 -28.85 32.06 110.59
N GLU A 892 -28.58 33.35 110.74
CA GLU A 892 -29.13 34.20 111.81
C GLU A 892 -30.67 34.30 111.71
N GLU A 893 -31.22 34.53 110.50
CA GLU A 893 -32.67 34.51 110.26
C GLU A 893 -33.28 33.11 110.53
N ALA A 894 -32.59 32.03 110.17
CA ALA A 894 -33.02 30.66 110.45
C ALA A 894 -33.03 30.33 111.95
N LEU A 895 -32.10 30.90 112.73
CA LEU A 895 -32.05 30.76 114.18
C LEU A 895 -33.23 31.48 114.86
N GLU A 896 -33.58 32.68 114.40
CA GLU A 896 -34.75 33.41 114.90
C GLU A 896 -36.07 32.68 114.59
N GLN A 897 -36.19 32.08 113.40
CA GLN A 897 -37.33 31.23 113.05
C GLN A 897 -37.43 29.98 113.95
N LEU A 898 -36.30 29.34 114.28
CA LEU A 898 -36.21 28.24 115.25
C LEU A 898 -36.69 28.66 116.64
N GLN A 899 -36.18 29.78 117.15
CA GLN A 899 -36.49 30.29 118.49
C GLN A 899 -37.99 30.55 118.65
N ASN A 900 -38.62 31.20 117.66
CA ASN A 900 -40.06 31.44 117.63
C ASN A 900 -40.88 30.13 117.61
N LYS A 901 -40.37 29.10 116.91
CA LYS A 901 -41.02 27.77 116.81
C LYS A 901 -40.97 26.99 118.13
N VAL A 902 -39.85 27.06 118.86
CA VAL A 902 -39.73 26.48 120.22
C VAL A 902 -40.70 27.15 121.18
N ILE A 903 -40.75 28.49 121.21
CA ILE A 903 -41.66 29.27 122.05
C ILE A 903 -43.14 28.92 121.77
N SER A 904 -43.49 28.54 120.53
CA SER A 904 -44.84 28.06 120.20
C SER A 904 -45.12 26.67 120.77
N LEU A 905 -44.17 25.73 120.67
CA LEU A 905 -44.32 24.36 121.16
C LEU A 905 -44.39 24.28 122.69
N GLU A 906 -43.66 25.13 123.41
CA GLU A 906 -43.76 25.23 124.88
C GLU A 906 -45.18 25.62 125.32
N ARG A 907 -45.82 26.56 124.61
CA ARG A 907 -47.21 26.99 124.89
C ARG A 907 -48.21 25.87 124.63
N GLU A 908 -48.02 25.07 123.57
CA GLU A 908 -48.85 23.87 123.35
C GLU A 908 -48.65 22.82 124.44
N LEU A 909 -47.41 22.57 124.89
CA LEU A 909 -47.10 21.58 125.92
C LEU A 909 -47.65 21.99 127.31
N GLN A 910 -47.65 23.28 127.63
CA GLN A 910 -48.37 23.82 128.80
C GLN A 910 -49.90 23.63 128.68
N SER A 911 -50.47 23.71 127.47
CA SER A 911 -51.91 23.47 127.26
C SER A 911 -52.31 21.99 127.40
N LEU A 912 -51.41 21.07 127.05
CA LEU A 912 -51.63 19.61 127.08
C LEU A 912 -51.47 19.03 128.50
N THR A 913 -50.51 19.53 129.28
CA THR A 913 -50.24 19.07 130.65
C THR A 913 -51.41 19.33 131.61
N LEU A 914 -52.30 20.28 131.30
CA LEU A 914 -53.51 20.57 132.07
C LEU A 914 -54.68 19.59 131.87
N LYS A 915 -54.61 18.62 130.92
CA LYS A 915 -55.81 17.88 130.48
C LYS A 915 -55.91 16.39 130.80
N THR A 916 -54.84 15.63 131.11
CA THR A 916 -54.96 14.18 131.44
C THR A 916 -53.93 13.63 132.44
N PRO A 917 -54.36 13.02 133.57
CA PRO A 917 -53.47 12.57 134.65
C PRO A 917 -52.96 11.12 134.53
N LYS A 918 -52.77 10.57 133.31
CA LYS A 918 -52.25 9.19 133.10
C LYS A 918 -51.04 9.07 132.15
N ALA A 919 -50.44 10.18 131.74
CA ALA A 919 -49.35 10.21 130.76
C ALA A 919 -47.92 10.27 131.34
N ARG A 920 -47.73 10.45 132.67
CA ARG A 920 -46.42 10.71 133.29
C ARG A 920 -45.33 9.66 132.99
N PHE A 921 -45.70 8.40 132.73
CA PHE A 921 -44.74 7.33 132.40
C PHE A 921 -44.23 7.30 130.94
N ARG A 922 -44.73 8.16 130.04
CA ARG A 922 -44.11 8.35 128.69
C ARG A 922 -43.21 9.58 128.61
N VAL A 923 -43.40 10.58 129.48
CA VAL A 923 -42.60 11.83 129.47
C VAL A 923 -41.12 11.56 129.73
N PHE A 924 -40.80 10.64 130.64
CA PHE A 924 -39.42 10.28 130.99
C PHE A 924 -38.61 9.74 129.79
N SER A 925 -39.26 9.07 128.83
CA SER A 925 -38.60 8.52 127.64
C SER A 925 -38.43 9.54 126.50
N ILE A 926 -39.00 10.75 126.64
CA ILE A 926 -38.92 11.82 125.64
C ILE A 926 -37.88 12.87 126.03
N ASN A 927 -37.80 13.27 127.32
CA ASN A 927 -36.81 14.26 127.76
C ASN A 927 -35.35 13.79 127.56
N ILE A 928 -35.08 12.49 127.65
CA ILE A 928 -33.76 11.90 127.34
C ILE A 928 -33.35 12.16 125.87
N LYS A 929 -34.32 12.29 124.96
CA LYS A 929 -34.06 12.67 123.55
C LYS A 929 -33.95 14.17 123.29
N VAL A 930 -34.25 15.02 124.27
CA VAL A 930 -34.16 16.49 124.13
C VAL A 930 -32.85 17.01 124.70
N LEU A 931 -32.36 16.46 125.82
CA LEU A 931 -31.04 16.83 126.37
C LEU A 931 -29.87 16.43 125.46
N MET A 932 -30.00 15.36 124.67
CA MET A 932 -28.96 14.91 123.72
C MET A 932 -28.87 15.78 122.43
N ILE A 933 -29.48 16.96 122.41
CA ILE A 933 -29.50 17.90 121.26
C ILE A 933 -28.92 19.27 121.66
N ALA A 934 -28.46 19.44 122.91
CA ALA A 934 -27.99 20.72 123.46
C ALA A 934 -26.45 20.80 123.63
N SER A 935 -25.68 20.00 122.88
CA SER A 935 -24.21 19.97 122.96
C SER A 935 -23.57 19.59 121.61
N VAL A 936 -23.84 20.42 120.59
CA VAL A 936 -23.04 20.68 119.39
C VAL A 936 -23.18 22.17 119.09
#